data_AF-A0A540WUK8-F1
#
_entry.id   AF-A0A540WUK8-F1
#
_cell.length_a   1.000
_cell.length_b   1.000
_cell.length_c   1.000
_cell.angle_alpha   90.00
_cell.angle_beta   90.00
_cell.angle_gamma   90.00
#
_symmetry.space_group_name_H-M   'P 1'
#
loop_
_entity.id
_entity.type
_entity.pdbx_description
1 polymer ?
#
loop_
_entity_poly.entity_id
_entity_poly.type
_entity_poly.pdbx_seq_one_letter_code
_entity_poly.pdbx_strand_id
1 'polypeptide(L)'
;MRALTDLPSDPGPALQLGLPGFTFEDLYRPRGLRRLAKSFDAQLAEDEPELFKAFDAYRQSGGTSLTGPAESDLLVRVARHTSRFVSRLFRVDQELERQMGQLKGELPLFDFKREFITRRVFKKGAPDRPALAEFPSLDGRMRLLLQLGFPEALSLGDFERGLAESVLTLMELERLFSGNLPAEEQAKAEALRARWSALRTSLTATPEGREAFGSSLVTQGDDAAELQSVRALLSLADRWTYARALHPETKEQFHTWPTHRVPKPLVFDQLVQLQRPDAALPEATEGLPHHLRHRDGFKLTDRRGTARDVMNEVDYCVLCHERQKDSCSTGFPAKDKVAEGHSYKKNPLGIPLTGCPLDERISEAHLLKREGNSLAALAVITLDNPMCPGTGHRICNDCMKACIFQKQEPVNIPLAETAALTDVLDLPWGFEIYGLLTRWNPLNIRRPYALPYVGRNVLVVGLGPAGYTLSHYLLNEGFGVTGMDGLKIEPFSDELAGRNGHALKPIRDWRSLTRELDERVLEGFGGVSEYGITVRWDKNFLTLIHLTLARRDGFRIHGGVRFGGTLTIEDAWELGFDHIAIAAGAGRPTIIGMKNNLIRGIRKASDFLMALQLTGAFKKDSLANLQVQLPAIVIGGGLTGVDTATELMAYYPVQVEKALARHEKLSAELGDEAILAKLDAEERATYQTFLEHGRAVRAEREQAKAEGRTPDFIKLVRAWGGVSLAYRRGLTESPAYRLNHEEVSKALEEGIRFIERMSPVEALQDETGAVRALRFERMVTVDGKLKGSGQFFELPARTVCVAAGTSPNVTYEREYPGTFKLDEGGDYFQGYSLVDGEQGFTLEPVEASEDLDSKVGFFTSYAKDGRFISFYGDNHPTYAGNVVKAMASAKDGYSEVARLYAKEVASLDFDDEVAQARREELRAAHFAKLDAAFNATVVSVTRLTPTIVEVVVKAPFAASHFQPGQFYRLQNFERNAPVVDGMRLTMEGLALTGAWVDKEKGLMGTIVLEMGSSSRLCSALTPGESVVLMGPTGAPTEIAHNETVVLVGGGLGNAVLFSIARSLKAAGCRVVYFAAYRLKSDSFKHDEIEAGTDQIVWSVDSGDLIEPRRPQDAAFRGNVVQAMVAYAEGKLATPGLIPLSEVDRIIAIGSDRMMRAVAEARHKVLQPYLKPDHEAIGSINSPMQCMMKEICAQCLQRHVDPRTGRETWVFSCYNQDQRLDQVDFVNLNQRLRGNTVMEKVADLYLAQLLKKAPHLKRV
;
A
#
# COMPACT_ATOMS: atom_id res chain seq x y z
N MET A 1 -2.02 33.00 1.26
CA MET A 1 -3.41 32.55 0.94
C MET A 1 -3.68 32.42 -0.58
N ARG A 2 -2.66 32.15 -1.41
CA ARG A 2 -2.79 31.72 -2.83
C ARG A 2 -1.64 30.80 -3.30
N ALA A 3 -0.88 30.20 -2.38
CA ALA A 3 0.43 29.60 -2.70
C ALA A 3 0.58 28.10 -2.33
N LEU A 4 -0.52 27.39 -2.05
CA LEU A 4 -0.47 25.94 -1.75
C LEU A 4 -1.51 25.09 -2.50
N THR A 5 -2.27 25.71 -3.41
CA THR A 5 -3.21 25.04 -4.33
C THR A 5 -2.89 25.29 -5.80
N ASP A 6 -2.00 26.24 -6.08
CA ASP A 6 -1.45 26.45 -7.42
C ASP A 6 -0.22 25.53 -7.55
N LEU A 7 -0.40 24.33 -8.09
CA LEU A 7 0.69 23.77 -8.88
C LEU A 7 0.98 24.85 -9.93
N PRO A 8 2.23 25.36 -10.04
CA PRO A 8 2.51 26.39 -11.02
C PRO A 8 2.06 25.88 -12.39
N SER A 9 1.08 26.56 -12.98
CA SER A 9 0.75 26.44 -14.40
C SER A 9 1.83 27.15 -15.20
N ASP A 10 3.08 26.71 -15.02
CA ASP A 10 4.07 26.85 -16.07
C ASP A 10 3.48 26.09 -17.26
N PRO A 11 3.29 26.69 -18.45
CA PRO A 11 2.90 25.94 -19.65
C PRO A 11 3.87 24.77 -19.91
N GLY A 12 5.03 24.77 -19.26
CA GLY A 12 6.06 23.76 -19.40
C GLY A 12 6.73 23.93 -20.76
N PRO A 13 7.95 23.43 -20.92
CA PRO A 13 8.55 23.39 -22.24
C PRO A 13 7.68 22.51 -23.15
N ALA A 14 7.33 23.01 -24.34
CA ALA A 14 6.71 22.17 -25.36
C ALA A 14 7.68 21.03 -25.70
N LEU A 15 7.28 19.78 -25.46
CA LEU A 15 8.08 18.62 -25.83
C LEU A 15 8.09 18.50 -27.36
N GLN A 16 9.21 18.88 -27.97
CA GLN A 16 9.45 18.65 -29.39
C GLN A 16 10.15 17.30 -29.56
N LEU A 17 9.47 16.36 -30.22
CA LEU A 17 10.03 15.06 -30.50
C LEU A 17 11.19 15.14 -31.52
N GLY A 18 12.12 14.20 -31.43
CA GLY A 18 13.25 14.05 -32.36
C GLY A 18 12.88 13.41 -33.70
N LEU A 19 11.65 12.90 -33.85
CA LEU A 19 11.17 12.32 -35.11
C LEU A 19 10.21 13.29 -35.83
N PRO A 20 10.43 13.58 -37.12
CA PRO A 20 9.55 14.43 -37.89
C PRO A 20 8.16 13.81 -38.06
N GLY A 21 7.11 14.64 -37.98
CA GLY A 21 5.73 14.22 -38.20
C GLY A 21 5.06 13.50 -37.02
N PHE A 22 5.67 13.51 -35.82
CA PHE A 22 5.05 13.03 -34.58
C PHE A 22 4.77 14.20 -33.63
N THR A 23 3.59 14.22 -33.03
CA THR A 23 3.29 15.07 -31.87
C THR A 23 3.42 14.27 -30.57
N PHE A 24 3.44 14.96 -29.43
CA PHE A 24 3.43 14.29 -28.13
C PHE A 24 2.17 13.43 -27.93
N GLU A 25 0.99 13.90 -28.39
CA GLU A 25 -0.24 13.12 -28.28
C GLU A 25 -0.22 11.83 -29.11
N ASP A 26 0.56 11.77 -30.21
CA ASP A 26 0.74 10.54 -30.98
C ASP A 26 1.32 9.40 -30.11
N LEU A 27 2.09 9.72 -29.07
CA LEU A 27 2.66 8.74 -28.12
C LEU A 27 1.65 8.16 -27.12
N TYR A 28 0.41 8.64 -27.17
CA TYR A 28 -0.72 8.17 -26.36
C TYR A 28 -1.83 7.54 -27.20
N ARG A 29 -1.79 7.72 -28.54
CA ARG A 29 -2.81 7.23 -29.47
C ARG A 29 -2.34 5.95 -30.17
N PRO A 30 -3.13 4.87 -30.20
CA PRO A 30 -2.79 3.61 -30.87
C PRO A 30 -2.28 3.76 -32.32
N ARG A 31 -2.88 4.67 -33.11
CA ARG A 31 -2.42 4.98 -34.48
C ARG A 31 -1.01 5.57 -34.50
N GLY A 32 -0.71 6.49 -33.58
CA GLY A 32 0.61 7.08 -33.43
C GLY A 32 1.64 6.03 -33.02
N LEU A 33 1.29 5.14 -32.08
CA LEU A 33 2.16 4.04 -31.65
C LEU A 33 2.44 3.03 -32.79
N ARG A 34 1.44 2.71 -33.62
CA ARG A 34 1.63 1.87 -34.82
C ARG A 34 2.57 2.54 -35.84
N ARG A 35 2.40 3.85 -36.08
CA ARG A 35 3.33 4.62 -36.92
C ARG A 35 4.74 4.61 -36.34
N LEU A 36 4.87 4.77 -35.02
CA LEU A 36 6.17 4.75 -34.33
C LEU A 36 6.86 3.40 -34.48
N ALA A 37 6.12 2.29 -34.37
CA ALA A 37 6.65 0.94 -34.62
C ALA A 37 7.17 0.78 -36.07
N LYS A 38 6.45 1.29 -37.07
CA LYS A 38 6.93 1.30 -38.46
C LYS A 38 8.20 2.14 -38.64
N SER A 39 8.28 3.29 -37.98
CA SER A 39 9.49 4.13 -38.00
C SER A 39 10.68 3.45 -37.32
N PHE A 40 10.44 2.73 -36.22
CA PHE A 40 11.46 1.92 -35.56
C PHE A 40 11.97 0.81 -36.47
N ASP A 41 11.07 0.05 -37.10
CA ASP A 41 11.46 -1.03 -38.03
C ASP A 41 12.27 -0.50 -39.21
N ALA A 42 11.88 0.65 -39.78
CA ALA A 42 12.63 1.29 -40.85
C ALA A 42 14.04 1.71 -40.41
N GLN A 43 14.16 2.30 -39.21
CA GLN A 43 15.47 2.69 -38.67
C GLN A 43 16.34 1.47 -38.34
N LEU A 44 15.76 0.40 -37.76
CA LEU A 44 16.50 -0.82 -37.44
C LEU A 44 17.00 -1.52 -38.72
N ALA A 45 16.19 -1.53 -39.78
CA ALA A 45 16.56 -2.06 -41.08
C ALA A 45 17.68 -1.25 -41.76
N GLU A 46 17.74 0.07 -41.52
CA GLU A 46 18.80 0.95 -42.03
C GLU A 46 20.10 0.83 -41.21
N ASP A 47 20.00 0.94 -39.89
CA ASP A 47 21.16 0.98 -38.99
C ASP A 47 21.81 -0.41 -38.84
N GLU A 48 21.01 -1.48 -38.74
CA GLU A 48 21.49 -2.85 -38.50
C GLU A 48 20.68 -3.89 -39.33
N PRO A 49 20.90 -3.98 -40.65
CA PRO A 49 20.07 -4.81 -41.56
C PRO A 49 19.98 -6.29 -41.17
N GLU A 50 21.08 -6.88 -40.72
CA GLU A 50 21.12 -8.29 -40.29
C GLU A 50 20.36 -8.52 -38.97
N LEU A 51 20.42 -7.55 -38.04
CA LEU A 51 19.66 -7.60 -36.80
C LEU A 51 18.16 -7.49 -37.09
N PHE A 52 17.77 -6.56 -37.97
CA PHE A 52 16.37 -6.43 -38.41
C PHE A 52 15.86 -7.74 -39.02
N LYS A 53 16.61 -8.34 -39.94
CA LYS A 53 16.22 -9.59 -40.60
C LYS A 53 16.02 -10.74 -39.60
N ALA A 54 16.94 -10.89 -38.64
CA ALA A 54 16.83 -11.89 -37.58
C ALA A 54 15.62 -11.62 -36.67
N PHE A 55 15.41 -10.36 -36.29
CA PHE A 55 14.30 -9.96 -35.44
C PHE A 55 12.95 -10.13 -36.14
N ASP A 56 12.85 -9.76 -37.40
CA ASP A 56 11.62 -9.90 -38.19
C ASP A 56 11.26 -11.38 -38.41
N ALA A 57 12.25 -12.23 -38.70
CA ALA A 57 12.04 -13.68 -38.76
C ALA A 57 11.54 -14.25 -37.43
N TYR A 58 12.10 -13.79 -36.31
CA TYR A 58 11.64 -14.17 -34.97
C TYR A 58 10.19 -13.74 -34.73
N ARG A 59 9.81 -12.50 -35.06
CA ARG A 59 8.43 -11.99 -34.98
C ARG A 59 7.46 -12.79 -35.85
N GLN A 60 7.81 -13.05 -37.10
CA GLN A 60 6.96 -13.80 -38.05
C GLN A 60 6.71 -15.24 -37.60
N SER A 61 7.63 -15.83 -36.83
CA SER A 61 7.43 -17.15 -36.20
C SER A 61 6.54 -17.13 -34.95
N GLY A 62 6.03 -15.96 -34.55
CA GLY A 62 5.30 -15.79 -33.29
C GLY A 62 6.18 -16.00 -32.05
N GLY A 63 7.50 -15.82 -32.19
CA GLY A 63 8.47 -16.04 -31.11
C GLY A 63 8.91 -17.48 -30.90
N THR A 64 8.58 -18.39 -31.82
CA THR A 64 8.86 -19.83 -31.64
C THR A 64 10.14 -20.31 -32.33
N SER A 65 10.73 -19.50 -33.21
CA SER A 65 11.93 -19.88 -33.97
C SER A 65 13.24 -19.85 -33.17
N LEU A 66 13.26 -19.17 -32.02
CA LEU A 66 14.41 -19.08 -31.12
C LEU A 66 13.96 -19.35 -29.68
N THR A 67 14.84 -19.94 -28.88
CA THR A 67 14.62 -20.16 -27.44
C THR A 67 15.92 -20.00 -26.66
N GLY A 68 15.82 -19.72 -25.36
CA GLY A 68 16.96 -19.65 -24.46
C GLY A 68 18.01 -18.62 -24.93
N PRO A 69 19.32 -18.95 -24.92
CA PRO A 69 20.38 -17.97 -25.18
C PRO A 69 20.27 -17.24 -26.53
N ALA A 70 19.76 -17.89 -27.57
CA ALA A 70 19.64 -17.28 -28.90
C ALA A 70 18.51 -16.23 -28.94
N GLU A 71 17.41 -16.48 -28.23
CA GLU A 71 16.34 -15.50 -28.05
C GLU A 71 16.86 -14.32 -27.22
N SER A 72 17.52 -14.60 -26.09
CA SER A 72 18.08 -13.57 -25.21
C SER A 72 19.06 -12.65 -25.94
N ASP A 73 20.01 -13.20 -26.72
CA ASP A 73 20.96 -12.39 -27.49
C ASP A 73 20.25 -11.45 -28.48
N LEU A 74 19.26 -11.98 -29.21
CA LEU A 74 18.48 -11.18 -30.15
C LEU A 74 17.75 -10.04 -29.44
N LEU A 75 17.02 -10.32 -28.36
CA LEU A 75 16.26 -9.31 -27.62
C LEU A 75 17.17 -8.27 -26.97
N VAL A 76 18.31 -8.67 -26.41
CA VAL A 76 19.30 -7.73 -25.84
C VAL A 76 19.84 -6.79 -26.91
N ARG A 77 20.17 -7.29 -28.10
CA ARG A 77 20.64 -6.46 -29.22
C ARG A 77 19.58 -5.47 -29.69
N VAL A 78 18.33 -5.92 -29.84
CA VAL A 78 17.21 -5.04 -30.18
C VAL A 78 16.96 -4.01 -29.07
N ALA A 79 17.07 -4.38 -27.79
CA ALA A 79 16.89 -3.46 -26.67
C ALA A 79 17.91 -2.31 -26.67
N ARG A 80 19.17 -2.57 -27.06
CA ARG A 80 20.18 -1.50 -27.28
C ARG A 80 19.74 -0.53 -28.37
N HIS A 81 19.16 -1.04 -29.46
CA HIS A 81 18.61 -0.19 -30.52
C HIS A 81 17.36 0.58 -30.05
N THR A 82 16.45 -0.06 -29.31
CA THR A 82 15.29 0.60 -28.69
C THR A 82 15.70 1.75 -27.79
N SER A 83 16.73 1.58 -26.96
CA SER A 83 17.28 2.64 -26.12
C SER A 83 17.75 3.85 -26.95
N ARG A 84 18.55 3.63 -28.01
CA ARG A 84 18.99 4.71 -28.93
C ARG A 84 17.83 5.38 -29.66
N PHE A 85 16.84 4.61 -30.10
CA PHE A 85 15.67 5.14 -30.79
C PHE A 85 14.84 6.04 -29.86
N VAL A 86 14.58 5.57 -28.64
CA VAL A 86 13.80 6.32 -27.64
C VAL A 86 14.57 7.55 -27.13
N SER A 87 15.88 7.47 -26.93
CA SER A 87 16.67 8.63 -26.51
C SER A 87 16.63 9.74 -27.57
N ARG A 88 16.75 9.39 -28.87
CA ARG A 88 16.60 10.34 -29.97
C ARG A 88 15.18 10.90 -30.05
N LEU A 89 14.16 10.05 -29.88
CA LEU A 89 12.75 10.45 -29.89
C LEU A 89 12.46 11.55 -28.87
N PHE A 90 13.01 11.44 -27.65
CA PHE A 90 12.83 12.43 -26.59
C PHE A 90 13.95 13.49 -26.51
N ARG A 91 14.96 13.39 -27.38
CA ARG A 91 16.17 14.25 -27.40
C ARG A 91 16.91 14.26 -26.07
N VAL A 92 17.15 13.07 -25.53
CA VAL A 92 17.87 12.84 -24.25
C VAL A 92 19.16 12.02 -24.43
N ASP A 93 19.69 11.97 -25.65
CA ASP A 93 20.89 11.19 -25.97
C ASP A 93 22.10 11.61 -25.12
N GLN A 94 22.31 12.92 -24.94
CA GLN A 94 23.43 13.45 -24.17
C GLN A 94 23.29 13.12 -22.67
N GLU A 95 22.08 13.26 -22.12
CA GLU A 95 21.80 12.91 -20.73
C GLU A 95 21.96 11.42 -20.47
N LEU A 96 21.47 10.59 -21.39
CA LEU A 96 21.62 9.14 -21.33
C LEU A 96 23.09 8.73 -21.44
N GLU A 97 23.85 9.25 -22.40
CA GLU A 97 25.29 8.96 -22.54
C GLU A 97 26.07 9.35 -21.28
N ARG A 98 25.76 10.50 -20.68
CA ARG A 98 26.38 10.94 -19.42
C ARG A 98 26.04 9.98 -18.28
N GLN A 99 24.78 9.58 -18.13
CA GLN A 99 24.35 8.63 -17.10
C GLN A 99 25.01 7.26 -17.30
N MET A 100 25.03 6.75 -18.54
CA MET A 100 25.72 5.51 -18.91
C MET A 100 27.20 5.58 -18.53
N GLY A 101 27.87 6.70 -18.82
CA GLY A 101 29.27 6.93 -18.45
C GLY A 101 29.50 6.92 -16.94
N GLN A 102 28.60 7.54 -16.16
CA GLN A 102 28.67 7.53 -14.70
C GLN A 102 28.54 6.12 -14.11
N LEU A 103 27.57 5.34 -14.59
CA LEU A 103 27.35 3.96 -14.13
C LEU A 103 28.50 3.04 -14.53
N LYS A 104 28.98 3.13 -15.78
CA LYS A 104 30.17 2.38 -16.23
C LYS A 104 31.43 2.76 -15.44
N GLY A 105 31.52 4.01 -14.99
CA GLY A 105 32.61 4.50 -14.15
C GLY A 105 32.72 3.80 -12.79
N GLU A 106 31.71 3.06 -12.34
CA GLU A 106 31.81 2.22 -11.15
C GLU A 106 32.50 0.86 -11.44
N LEU A 107 32.51 0.36 -12.68
CA LEU A 107 33.04 -0.97 -13.02
C LEU A 107 34.50 -1.22 -12.61
N PRO A 108 35.43 -0.26 -12.75
CA PRO A 108 36.82 -0.45 -12.29
C PRO A 108 36.92 -0.81 -10.80
N LEU A 109 35.98 -0.36 -9.96
CA LEU A 109 35.95 -0.75 -8.55
C LEU A 109 35.78 -2.27 -8.39
N PHE A 110 34.90 -2.87 -9.18
CA PHE A 110 34.60 -4.29 -9.08
C PHE A 110 35.70 -5.15 -9.72
N ASP A 111 36.37 -4.64 -10.76
CA ASP A 111 37.61 -5.23 -11.27
C ASP A 111 38.71 -5.23 -10.22
N PHE A 112 38.90 -4.12 -9.50
CA PHE A 112 39.82 -4.03 -8.36
C PHE A 112 39.45 -5.03 -7.25
N LYS A 113 38.17 -5.13 -6.88
CA LYS A 113 37.68 -6.14 -5.94
C LYS A 113 38.00 -7.57 -6.36
N ARG A 114 37.78 -7.92 -7.62
CA ARG A 114 37.91 -9.28 -8.13
C ARG A 114 39.38 -9.66 -8.36
N GLU A 115 40.11 -8.86 -9.13
CA GLU A 115 41.46 -9.18 -9.58
C GLU A 115 42.53 -8.86 -8.52
N PHE A 116 42.38 -7.76 -7.78
CA PHE A 116 43.34 -7.36 -6.76
C PHE A 116 42.96 -7.92 -5.38
N ILE A 117 41.88 -7.44 -4.78
CA ILE A 117 41.54 -7.77 -3.39
C ILE A 117 41.32 -9.28 -3.24
N THR A 118 40.36 -9.84 -3.97
CA THR A 118 39.95 -11.24 -3.79
C THR A 118 41.01 -12.20 -4.31
N ARG A 119 41.45 -12.02 -5.57
CA ARG A 119 42.33 -12.98 -6.23
C ARG A 119 43.80 -12.83 -5.82
N ARG A 120 44.35 -11.62 -5.77
CA ARG A 120 45.77 -11.38 -5.48
C ARG A 120 46.04 -11.35 -3.97
N VAL A 121 45.37 -10.46 -3.23
CA VAL A 121 45.67 -10.24 -1.81
C VAL A 121 45.23 -11.42 -0.95
N PHE A 122 43.97 -11.86 -1.05
CA PHE A 122 43.43 -12.89 -0.14
C PHE A 122 43.55 -14.33 -0.65
N LYS A 123 43.33 -14.60 -1.95
CA LYS A 123 43.36 -15.97 -2.50
C LYS A 123 44.77 -16.47 -2.81
N LYS A 124 45.60 -15.69 -3.52
CA LYS A 124 47.01 -16.03 -3.79
C LYS A 124 47.90 -15.76 -2.56
N GLY A 125 47.49 -14.81 -1.72
CA GLY A 125 48.22 -14.37 -0.54
C GLY A 125 49.20 -13.25 -0.89
N ALA A 126 49.08 -12.10 -0.21
CA ALA A 126 50.10 -11.06 -0.27
C ALA A 126 51.48 -11.66 0.04
N PRO A 127 52.53 -11.40 -0.76
CA PRO A 127 53.90 -11.77 -0.41
C PRO A 127 54.22 -11.14 0.95
N ASP A 128 54.68 -11.95 1.90
CA ASP A 128 55.05 -11.53 3.26
C ASP A 128 53.93 -10.76 4.01
N ARG A 129 52.96 -11.51 4.54
CA ARG A 129 51.85 -10.97 5.34
C ARG A 129 52.37 -10.05 6.45
N PRO A 130 52.06 -8.74 6.42
CA PRO A 130 52.60 -7.80 7.39
C PRO A 130 51.99 -8.03 8.78
N ALA A 131 52.79 -7.78 9.81
CA ALA A 131 52.30 -7.64 11.17
C ALA A 131 51.47 -6.35 11.32
N LEU A 132 50.50 -6.36 12.23
CA LEU A 132 49.63 -5.21 12.47
C LEU A 132 50.42 -3.92 12.82
N ALA A 133 51.56 -4.06 13.50
CA ALA A 133 52.46 -2.96 13.85
C ALA A 133 53.08 -2.24 12.63
N GLU A 134 53.08 -2.86 11.45
CA GLU A 134 53.61 -2.26 10.22
C GLU A 134 52.60 -1.33 9.54
N PHE A 135 51.32 -1.37 9.93
CA PHE A 135 50.25 -0.62 9.28
C PHE A 135 50.51 0.90 9.20
N PRO A 136 50.95 1.61 10.26
CA PRO A 136 51.20 3.06 10.16
C PRO A 136 52.24 3.42 9.09
N SER A 137 53.30 2.62 8.97
CA SER A 137 54.33 2.82 7.94
C SER A 137 53.80 2.52 6.54
N LEU A 138 53.06 1.42 6.38
CA LEU A 138 52.40 1.07 5.12
C LEU A 138 51.38 2.14 4.70
N ASP A 139 50.57 2.65 5.63
CA ASP A 139 49.56 3.69 5.35
C ASP A 139 50.21 5.01 4.94
N GLY A 140 51.28 5.41 5.64
CA GLY A 140 52.07 6.59 5.26
C GLY A 140 52.64 6.48 3.85
N ARG A 141 53.27 5.34 3.51
CA ARG A 141 53.82 5.09 2.17
C ARG A 141 52.73 4.97 1.11
N MET A 142 51.59 4.36 1.40
CA MET A 142 50.49 4.24 0.44
C MET A 142 49.86 5.60 0.14
N ARG A 143 49.64 6.42 1.17
CA ARG A 143 49.17 7.82 0.97
C ARG A 143 50.16 8.62 0.15
N LEU A 144 51.47 8.48 0.42
CA LEU A 144 52.51 9.17 -0.35
C LEU A 144 52.56 8.69 -1.80
N LEU A 145 52.39 7.38 -2.06
CA LEU A 145 52.30 6.81 -3.41
C LEU A 145 51.12 7.42 -4.18
N LEU A 146 49.94 7.49 -3.54
CA LEU A 146 48.76 8.10 -4.15
C LEU A 146 48.97 9.61 -4.36
N GLN A 147 49.55 10.32 -3.38
CA GLN A 147 49.75 11.77 -3.46
C GLN A 147 50.73 12.18 -4.56
N LEU A 148 51.86 11.48 -4.68
CA LEU A 148 52.90 11.82 -5.65
C LEU A 148 52.64 11.17 -7.01
N GLY A 149 52.17 9.92 -7.02
CA GLY A 149 52.03 9.12 -8.24
C GLY A 149 50.67 9.24 -8.93
N PHE A 150 49.63 9.53 -8.16
CA PHE A 150 48.24 9.60 -8.62
C PHE A 150 47.51 10.80 -8.00
N PRO A 151 48.03 12.03 -8.10
CA PRO A 151 47.41 13.21 -7.46
C PRO A 151 45.94 13.40 -7.87
N GLU A 152 45.57 13.00 -9.09
CA GLU A 152 44.21 12.95 -9.58
C GLU A 152 43.26 12.12 -8.71
N ALA A 153 43.74 10.99 -8.17
CA ALA A 153 42.97 10.08 -7.32
C ALA A 153 42.53 10.75 -6.01
N LEU A 154 43.33 11.69 -5.48
CA LEU A 154 43.02 12.44 -4.27
C LEU A 154 42.14 13.68 -4.56
N SER A 155 42.24 14.23 -5.76
CA SER A 155 41.52 15.45 -6.15
C SER A 155 40.01 15.25 -6.33
N LEU A 156 39.56 14.01 -6.53
CA LEU A 156 38.15 13.67 -6.80
C LEU A 156 37.27 13.53 -5.55
N GLY A 157 37.88 13.52 -4.35
CA GLY A 157 37.14 13.31 -3.09
C GLY A 157 36.58 11.88 -2.89
N ASP A 158 36.88 10.95 -3.80
CA ASP A 158 36.47 9.55 -3.76
C ASP A 158 37.70 8.63 -3.65
N PHE A 159 38.17 8.46 -2.42
CA PHE A 159 39.40 7.73 -2.13
C PHE A 159 39.32 6.24 -2.53
N GLU A 160 38.14 5.62 -2.46
CA GLU A 160 37.95 4.22 -2.88
C GLU A 160 38.22 4.06 -4.38
N ARG A 161 37.62 4.93 -5.20
CA ARG A 161 37.85 4.94 -6.65
C ARG A 161 39.29 5.27 -6.99
N GLY A 162 39.81 6.33 -6.41
CA GLY A 162 41.19 6.76 -6.65
C GLY A 162 42.20 5.66 -6.34
N LEU A 163 42.03 4.95 -5.22
CA LEU A 163 42.83 3.77 -4.88
C LEU A 163 42.68 2.66 -5.93
N ALA A 164 41.45 2.28 -6.27
CA ALA A 164 41.16 1.18 -7.19
C ALA A 164 41.81 1.40 -8.56
N GLU A 165 41.60 2.57 -9.17
CA GLU A 165 42.16 2.93 -10.47
C GLU A 165 43.69 2.99 -10.45
N SER A 166 44.28 3.51 -9.37
CA SER A 166 45.73 3.57 -9.19
C SER A 166 46.36 2.17 -9.16
N VAL A 167 45.75 1.26 -8.40
CA VAL A 167 46.24 -0.12 -8.29
C VAL A 167 46.02 -0.90 -9.58
N LEU A 168 44.87 -0.73 -10.25
CA LEU A 168 44.62 -1.34 -11.55
C LEU A 168 45.63 -0.86 -12.61
N THR A 169 45.98 0.43 -12.62
CA THR A 169 47.03 0.96 -13.50
C THR A 169 48.37 0.26 -13.24
N LEU A 170 48.75 0.08 -11.97
CA LEU A 170 49.97 -0.67 -11.62
C LEU A 170 49.90 -2.14 -12.09
N MET A 171 48.73 -2.78 -12.02
CA MET A 171 48.55 -4.15 -12.52
C MET A 171 48.64 -4.25 -14.05
N GLU A 172 48.12 -3.26 -14.78
CA GLU A 172 48.29 -3.16 -16.24
C GLU A 172 49.78 -3.01 -16.60
N LEU A 173 50.53 -2.19 -15.85
CA LEU A 173 51.98 -2.06 -16.01
C LEU A 173 52.72 -3.37 -15.73
N GLU A 174 52.32 -4.13 -14.72
CA GLU A 174 52.88 -5.46 -14.45
C GLU A 174 52.64 -6.41 -15.63
N ARG A 175 51.43 -6.40 -16.22
CA ARG A 175 51.12 -7.21 -17.41
C ARG A 175 51.96 -6.79 -18.61
N LEU A 176 52.09 -5.49 -18.85
CA LEU A 176 52.92 -4.93 -19.92
C LEU A 176 54.37 -5.41 -19.82
N PHE A 177 55.04 -5.14 -18.70
CA PHE A 177 56.47 -5.46 -18.55
C PHE A 177 56.74 -6.96 -18.36
N SER A 178 55.74 -7.76 -17.98
CA SER A 178 55.85 -9.23 -17.97
C SER A 178 55.55 -9.89 -19.31
N GLY A 179 55.21 -9.11 -20.36
CA GLY A 179 54.83 -9.62 -21.68
C GLY A 179 53.47 -10.33 -21.72
N ASN A 180 52.63 -10.13 -20.68
CA ASN A 180 51.31 -10.75 -20.54
C ASN A 180 50.16 -9.75 -20.76
N LEU A 181 50.41 -8.65 -21.46
CA LEU A 181 49.34 -7.71 -21.83
C LEU A 181 48.40 -8.41 -22.84
N PRO A 182 47.07 -8.42 -22.61
CA PRO A 182 46.12 -9.03 -23.53
C PRO A 182 46.21 -8.42 -24.93
N ALA A 183 45.92 -9.22 -25.96
CA ALA A 183 45.99 -8.78 -27.35
C ALA A 183 45.09 -7.56 -27.64
N GLU A 184 43.89 -7.53 -27.06
CA GLU A 184 42.97 -6.38 -27.15
C GLU A 184 43.51 -5.09 -26.48
N GLU A 185 44.44 -5.20 -25.54
CA GLU A 185 45.01 -4.06 -24.81
C GLU A 185 46.36 -3.61 -25.38
N GLN A 186 46.88 -4.28 -26.41
CA GLN A 186 48.20 -3.99 -26.96
C GLN A 186 48.32 -2.56 -27.49
N ALA A 187 47.21 -1.98 -27.96
CA ALA A 187 47.14 -0.58 -28.38
C ALA A 187 47.45 0.43 -27.24
N LYS A 188 47.30 0.02 -25.97
CA LYS A 188 47.61 0.84 -24.79
C LYS A 188 49.08 0.79 -24.39
N ALA A 189 49.89 -0.11 -24.96
CA ALA A 189 51.24 -0.38 -24.48
C ALA A 189 52.14 0.87 -24.43
N GLU A 190 52.09 1.71 -25.47
CA GLU A 190 52.87 2.96 -25.53
C GLU A 190 52.41 3.97 -24.48
N ALA A 191 51.10 4.16 -24.33
CA ALA A 191 50.52 5.05 -23.31
C ALA A 191 50.85 4.58 -21.89
N LEU A 192 50.86 3.26 -21.65
CA LEU A 192 51.27 2.67 -20.38
C LEU A 192 52.76 2.91 -20.09
N ARG A 193 53.67 2.78 -21.07
CA ARG A 193 55.09 3.12 -20.90
C ARG A 193 55.28 4.60 -20.57
N ALA A 194 54.57 5.49 -21.26
CA ALA A 194 54.59 6.92 -20.98
C ALA A 194 54.08 7.23 -19.57
N ARG A 195 52.95 6.61 -19.17
CA ARG A 195 52.40 6.72 -17.82
C ARG A 195 53.37 6.23 -16.75
N TRP A 196 54.04 5.10 -16.97
CA TRP A 196 55.07 4.60 -16.06
C TRP A 196 56.24 5.56 -15.90
N SER A 197 56.74 6.12 -17.01
CA SER A 197 57.82 7.11 -16.98
C SER A 197 57.44 8.36 -16.18
N ALA A 198 56.21 8.86 -16.37
CA ALA A 198 55.68 9.97 -15.59
C ALA A 198 55.55 9.62 -14.11
N LEU A 199 54.98 8.45 -13.78
CA LEU A 199 54.81 7.95 -12.42
C LEU A 199 56.16 7.87 -11.67
N ARG A 200 57.17 7.25 -12.29
CA ARG A 200 58.53 7.15 -11.71
C ARG A 200 59.14 8.53 -11.45
N THR A 201 58.99 9.45 -12.40
CA THR A 201 59.51 10.81 -12.28
C THR A 201 58.87 11.53 -11.10
N SER A 202 57.55 11.45 -10.96
CA SER A 202 56.82 12.08 -9.86
C SER A 202 57.17 11.47 -8.49
N LEU A 203 57.29 10.15 -8.40
CA LEU A 203 57.64 9.46 -7.15
C LEU A 203 59.05 9.77 -6.66
N THR A 204 59.96 10.22 -7.53
CA THR A 204 61.35 10.55 -7.18
C THR A 204 61.66 12.04 -7.20
N ALA A 205 60.65 12.89 -7.48
CA ALA A 205 60.82 14.33 -7.55
C ALA A 205 61.11 14.97 -6.18
N THR A 206 60.47 14.48 -5.12
CA THR A 206 60.61 15.00 -3.75
C THR A 206 61.60 14.20 -2.90
N PRO A 207 62.23 14.80 -1.87
CA PRO A 207 63.06 14.07 -0.90
C PRO A 207 62.34 12.89 -0.25
N GLU A 208 61.09 13.10 0.17
CA GLU A 208 60.24 12.10 0.84
C GLU A 208 59.91 10.94 -0.12
N GLY A 209 59.65 11.24 -1.40
CA GLY A 209 59.41 10.23 -2.42
C GLY A 209 60.67 9.40 -2.73
N ARG A 210 61.84 10.04 -2.81
CA ARG A 210 63.13 9.34 -2.97
C ARG A 210 63.44 8.43 -1.79
N GLU A 211 63.17 8.86 -0.57
CA GLU A 211 63.32 8.04 0.63
C GLU A 211 62.36 6.85 0.63
N ALA A 212 61.08 7.08 0.30
CA ALA A 212 60.04 6.06 0.36
C ALA A 212 60.08 5.05 -0.79
N PHE A 213 60.53 5.43 -1.99
CA PHE A 213 60.44 4.61 -3.21
C PHE A 213 61.74 4.49 -4.00
N GLY A 214 62.73 5.34 -3.78
CA GLY A 214 63.93 5.42 -4.63
C GLY A 214 64.73 4.12 -4.71
N SER A 215 64.81 3.35 -3.62
CA SER A 215 65.47 2.03 -3.61
C SER A 215 64.68 0.93 -4.34
N SER A 216 63.41 1.19 -4.64
CA SER A 216 62.48 0.26 -5.29
C SER A 216 62.26 0.58 -6.78
N LEU A 217 62.83 1.69 -7.29
CA LEU A 217 62.62 2.16 -8.65
C LEU A 217 63.95 2.25 -9.41
N VAL A 218 64.01 1.65 -10.60
CA VAL A 218 65.17 1.78 -11.50
C VAL A 218 65.16 3.12 -12.23
N THR A 219 66.32 3.75 -12.44
CA THR A 219 66.44 5.07 -13.10
C THR A 219 66.11 4.98 -14.60
N GLN A 220 66.53 3.90 -15.25
CA GLN A 220 66.18 3.48 -16.60
C GLN A 220 66.54 1.99 -16.73
N GLY A 221 65.57 1.13 -17.07
CA GLY A 221 65.78 -0.32 -17.13
C GLY A 221 65.22 -0.96 -18.40
N ASP A 222 65.61 -2.21 -18.65
CA ASP A 222 64.88 -3.08 -19.58
C ASP A 222 63.54 -3.52 -18.96
N ASP A 223 62.68 -4.18 -19.74
CA ASP A 223 61.35 -4.59 -19.26
C ASP A 223 61.42 -5.46 -17.99
N ALA A 224 62.49 -6.24 -17.81
CA ALA A 224 62.68 -7.05 -16.60
C ALA A 224 62.96 -6.19 -15.35
N ALA A 225 63.80 -5.17 -15.48
CA ALA A 225 64.11 -4.23 -14.41
C ALA A 225 62.92 -3.30 -14.07
N GLU A 226 62.17 -2.86 -15.08
CA GLU A 226 60.94 -2.07 -14.88
C GLU A 226 59.82 -2.91 -14.24
N LEU A 227 59.68 -4.18 -14.62
CA LEU A 227 58.75 -5.12 -14.00
C LEU A 227 59.00 -5.26 -12.49
N GLN A 228 60.26 -5.34 -12.07
CA GLN A 228 60.61 -5.46 -10.65
C GLN A 228 60.22 -4.20 -9.87
N SER A 229 60.36 -3.02 -10.47
CA SER A 229 59.98 -1.74 -9.88
C SER A 229 58.46 -1.63 -9.70
N VAL A 230 57.68 -2.01 -10.72
CA VAL A 230 56.22 -2.05 -10.64
C VAL A 230 55.76 -3.05 -9.58
N ARG A 231 56.36 -4.24 -9.53
CA ARG A 231 56.05 -5.27 -8.51
C ARG A 231 56.32 -4.79 -7.09
N ALA A 232 57.35 -3.98 -6.87
CA ALA A 232 57.62 -3.40 -5.55
C ALA A 232 56.50 -2.44 -5.10
N LEU A 233 56.00 -1.59 -6.01
CA LEU A 233 54.85 -0.71 -5.72
C LEU A 233 53.55 -1.50 -5.49
N LEU A 234 53.30 -2.55 -6.29
CA LEU A 234 52.15 -3.43 -6.07
C LEU A 234 52.26 -4.21 -4.76
N SER A 235 53.46 -4.63 -4.36
CA SER A 235 53.70 -5.29 -3.08
C SER A 235 53.36 -4.39 -1.89
N LEU A 236 53.64 -3.08 -1.99
CA LEU A 236 53.18 -2.10 -1.00
C LEU A 236 51.64 -2.08 -0.91
N ALA A 237 50.95 -2.02 -2.05
CA ALA A 237 49.48 -2.07 -2.08
C ALA A 237 48.95 -3.40 -1.50
N ASP A 238 49.55 -4.54 -1.86
CA ASP A 238 49.16 -5.88 -1.39
C ASP A 238 49.23 -5.95 0.13
N ARG A 239 50.37 -5.53 0.70
CA ARG A 239 50.61 -5.53 2.15
C ARG A 239 49.73 -4.52 2.87
N TRP A 240 49.57 -3.31 2.32
CA TRP A 240 48.71 -2.28 2.89
C TRP A 240 47.25 -2.73 2.95
N THR A 241 46.70 -3.28 1.87
CA THR A 241 45.32 -3.77 1.83
C THR A 241 45.11 -4.92 2.83
N TYR A 242 46.05 -5.86 2.91
CA TYR A 242 45.99 -6.96 3.89
C TYR A 242 46.02 -6.44 5.34
N ALA A 243 46.96 -5.54 5.65
CA ALA A 243 47.08 -4.94 6.98
C ALA A 243 45.83 -4.15 7.38
N ARG A 244 45.31 -3.33 6.45
CA ARG A 244 44.12 -2.51 6.67
C ARG A 244 42.86 -3.34 6.94
N ALA A 245 42.69 -4.45 6.23
CA ALA A 245 41.56 -5.35 6.43
C ALA A 245 41.57 -6.05 7.81
N LEU A 246 42.73 -6.13 8.46
CA LEU A 246 42.89 -6.74 9.78
C LEU A 246 43.00 -5.71 10.92
N HIS A 247 43.11 -4.42 10.61
CA HIS A 247 43.41 -3.39 11.61
C HIS A 247 42.18 -3.03 12.46
N PRO A 248 42.21 -3.16 13.80
CA PRO A 248 41.03 -3.03 14.65
C PRO A 248 40.20 -1.76 14.44
N GLU A 249 40.86 -0.61 14.26
CA GLU A 249 40.19 0.70 14.18
C GLU A 249 39.76 1.08 12.76
N THR A 250 40.41 0.54 11.72
CA THR A 250 40.14 0.93 10.32
C THR A 250 39.36 -0.14 9.57
N LYS A 251 39.34 -1.38 10.10
CA LYS A 251 38.60 -2.50 9.55
C LYS A 251 37.11 -2.20 9.37
N GLU A 252 36.46 -1.57 10.35
CA GLU A 252 35.03 -1.23 10.23
C GLU A 252 34.77 -0.21 9.11
N GLN A 253 35.57 0.87 9.06
CA GLN A 253 35.48 1.87 7.98
C GLN A 253 35.81 1.26 6.61
N PHE A 254 36.71 0.29 6.55
CA PHE A 254 37.12 -0.36 5.31
C PHE A 254 36.10 -1.38 4.82
N HIS A 255 35.32 -1.99 5.72
CA HIS A 255 34.23 -2.90 5.34
C HIS A 255 32.95 -2.21 4.86
N THR A 256 32.84 -0.87 4.99
CA THR A 256 31.72 -0.12 4.39
C THR A 256 31.87 0.05 2.88
N TRP A 257 33.07 -0.15 2.35
CA TRP A 257 33.36 -0.04 0.91
C TRP A 257 32.80 -1.24 0.13
N PRO A 258 32.02 -1.01 -0.94
CA PRO A 258 31.53 -2.09 -1.80
C PRO A 258 32.64 -2.98 -2.36
N THR A 259 33.84 -2.42 -2.60
CA THR A 259 35.03 -3.18 -3.02
C THR A 259 35.50 -4.22 -2.00
N HIS A 260 35.16 -4.07 -0.72
CA HIS A 260 35.59 -4.96 0.37
C HIS A 260 34.44 -5.76 0.99
N ARG A 261 33.21 -5.53 0.52
CA ARG A 261 32.03 -6.29 0.93
C ARG A 261 32.05 -7.67 0.26
N VAL A 262 32.19 -8.72 1.06
CA VAL A 262 32.10 -10.12 0.61
C VAL A 262 30.71 -10.67 0.95
N PRO A 263 30.02 -11.37 0.03
CA PRO A 263 28.76 -12.02 0.33
C PRO A 263 28.87 -12.94 1.54
N LYS A 264 27.99 -12.78 2.52
CA LYS A 264 27.98 -13.60 3.74
C LYS A 264 27.44 -15.00 3.45
N PRO A 265 27.96 -16.06 4.10
CA PRO A 265 27.32 -17.38 4.06
C PRO A 265 25.88 -17.32 4.60
N LEU A 266 24.97 -18.07 3.98
CA LEU A 266 23.61 -18.22 4.49
C LEU A 266 23.56 -19.33 5.52
N VAL A 267 23.21 -18.97 6.75
CA VAL A 267 22.94 -19.88 7.86
C VAL A 267 21.46 -19.74 8.21
N PHE A 268 20.62 -20.63 7.69
CA PHE A 268 19.16 -20.44 7.63
C PHE A 268 18.49 -20.37 9.03
N ASP A 269 19.09 -20.97 10.05
CA ASP A 269 18.66 -20.87 11.45
C ASP A 269 19.15 -19.59 12.16
N GLN A 270 20.00 -18.79 11.51
CA GLN A 270 20.61 -17.56 12.06
C GLN A 270 20.67 -16.42 11.02
N LEU A 271 19.61 -16.28 10.20
CA LEU A 271 19.52 -15.22 9.18
C LEU A 271 19.39 -13.82 9.78
N VAL A 272 18.97 -13.73 11.04
CA VAL A 272 18.86 -12.47 11.78
C VAL A 272 19.68 -12.56 13.07
N GLN A 273 20.36 -11.47 13.43
CA GLN A 273 21.18 -11.42 14.64
C GLN A 273 20.34 -11.00 15.83
N LEU A 274 20.38 -11.80 16.88
CA LEU A 274 19.52 -11.65 18.05
C LEU A 274 20.33 -11.74 19.35
N GLN A 275 19.84 -11.05 20.37
CA GLN A 275 20.21 -11.26 21.77
C GLN A 275 18.96 -11.54 22.61
N ARG A 276 19.16 -12.20 23.75
CA ARG A 276 18.11 -12.49 24.75
C ARG A 276 18.47 -11.76 26.05
N PRO A 277 18.02 -10.50 26.22
CA PRO A 277 18.48 -9.66 27.32
C PRO A 277 17.77 -9.96 28.65
N ASP A 278 16.60 -10.60 28.61
CA ASP A 278 15.82 -10.92 29.81
C ASP A 278 15.98 -12.40 30.19
N ALA A 279 16.70 -12.66 31.29
CA ALA A 279 16.89 -14.01 31.81
C ALA A 279 15.60 -14.62 32.41
N ALA A 280 14.65 -13.78 32.85
CA ALA A 280 13.36 -14.22 33.39
C ALA A 280 12.35 -14.51 32.27
N LEU A 281 12.50 -13.87 31.12
CA LEU A 281 11.72 -14.11 29.91
C LEU A 281 12.64 -14.48 28.73
N PRO A 282 13.19 -15.71 28.70
CA PRO A 282 14.15 -16.12 27.68
C PRO A 282 13.56 -16.10 26.26
N GLU A 283 12.23 -16.12 26.11
CA GLU A 283 11.53 -15.96 24.83
C GLU A 283 11.62 -14.55 24.24
N ALA A 284 11.96 -13.53 25.05
CA ALA A 284 12.13 -12.17 24.58
C ALA A 284 13.48 -12.01 23.87
N THR A 285 13.42 -11.57 22.62
CA THR A 285 14.57 -11.35 21.75
C THR A 285 14.59 -9.93 21.22
N GLU A 286 15.80 -9.40 21.07
CA GLU A 286 16.06 -8.05 20.56
C GLU A 286 17.21 -8.06 19.56
N GLY A 287 17.32 -7.01 18.74
CA GLY A 287 18.51 -6.75 17.93
C GLY A 287 19.71 -6.34 18.78
N LEU A 288 20.90 -6.37 18.18
CA LEU A 288 22.13 -5.91 18.82
C LEU A 288 22.12 -4.37 18.98
N PRO A 289 22.57 -3.81 20.12
CA PRO A 289 22.49 -2.37 20.36
C PRO A 289 23.19 -1.47 19.33
N HIS A 290 24.31 -1.93 18.74
CA HIS A 290 25.07 -1.19 17.73
C HIS A 290 24.43 -1.22 16.33
N HIS A 291 23.36 -1.99 16.13
CA HIS A 291 22.58 -2.02 14.89
C HIS A 291 21.32 -1.14 14.94
N LEU A 292 21.07 -0.45 16.06
CA LEU A 292 19.86 0.36 16.19
C LEU A 292 19.82 1.49 15.17
N ARG A 293 18.64 1.67 14.54
CA ARG A 293 18.33 2.69 13.54
C ARG A 293 17.27 3.63 14.09
N HIS A 294 17.64 4.87 14.31
CA HIS A 294 16.76 5.89 14.89
C HIS A 294 15.80 6.48 13.84
N ARG A 295 14.69 5.79 13.58
CA ARG A 295 13.61 6.26 12.68
C ARG A 295 12.87 7.44 13.31
N ASP A 296 12.65 8.49 12.51
CA ASP A 296 11.82 9.65 12.87
C ASP A 296 10.64 9.79 11.90
N GLY A 297 9.44 9.51 12.41
CA GLY A 297 8.20 9.68 11.66
C GLY A 297 8.04 8.73 10.47
N PHE A 298 7.49 9.29 9.38
CA PHE A 298 6.92 8.53 8.27
C PHE A 298 7.55 8.88 6.92
N LYS A 299 8.76 9.45 6.92
CA LYS A 299 9.56 9.60 5.71
C LYS A 299 9.98 8.22 5.17
N LEU A 300 10.34 8.17 3.90
CA LEU A 300 10.90 6.95 3.30
C LEU A 300 12.16 6.54 4.07
N THR A 301 12.12 5.35 4.69
CA THR A 301 13.20 4.90 5.58
C THR A 301 14.34 4.21 4.85
N ASP A 302 14.12 3.83 3.59
CA ASP A 302 15.10 3.19 2.73
C ASP A 302 15.13 3.95 1.41
N ARG A 303 16.16 4.79 1.22
CA ARG A 303 16.29 5.62 0.02
C ARG A 303 16.70 4.83 -1.22
N ARG A 304 16.80 3.50 -1.12
CA ARG A 304 17.41 2.60 -2.10
C ARG A 304 18.92 2.85 -2.11
N GLY A 305 19.73 1.83 -2.39
CA GLY A 305 21.19 1.94 -2.38
C GLY A 305 21.72 3.03 -3.31
N THR A 306 22.99 3.40 -3.15
CA THR A 306 23.67 4.31 -4.08
C THR A 306 23.86 3.65 -5.46
N ALA A 307 24.22 4.44 -6.49
CA ALA A 307 24.59 3.89 -7.79
C ALA A 307 25.69 2.82 -7.68
N ARG A 308 26.65 3.01 -6.77
CA ARG A 308 27.71 2.03 -6.49
C ARG A 308 27.16 0.75 -5.86
N ASP A 309 26.22 0.85 -4.92
CA ASP A 309 25.58 -0.33 -4.32
C ASP A 309 24.82 -1.13 -5.37
N VAL A 310 24.06 -0.45 -6.24
CA VAL A 310 23.33 -1.06 -7.36
C VAL A 310 24.30 -1.76 -8.31
N MET A 311 25.33 -1.05 -8.77
CA MET A 311 26.28 -1.60 -9.73
C MET A 311 27.10 -2.75 -9.14
N ASN A 312 27.34 -2.77 -7.82
CA ASN A 312 27.95 -3.92 -7.15
C ASN A 312 27.07 -5.17 -7.24
N GLU A 313 25.74 -5.04 -7.05
CA GLU A 313 24.81 -6.17 -7.21
C GLU A 313 24.71 -6.63 -8.67
N VAL A 314 24.74 -5.69 -9.62
CA VAL A 314 24.74 -5.98 -11.05
C VAL A 314 26.03 -6.70 -11.48
N ASP A 315 27.20 -6.29 -10.99
CA ASP A 315 28.47 -6.98 -11.26
C ASP A 315 28.56 -8.34 -10.54
N TYR A 316 28.01 -8.43 -9.33
CA TYR A 316 27.94 -9.69 -8.59
C TYR A 316 27.07 -10.76 -9.29
N CYS A 317 26.08 -10.32 -10.08
CA CYS A 317 25.29 -11.21 -10.91
C CYS A 317 26.14 -11.91 -11.97
N VAL A 318 26.03 -13.25 -12.06
CA VAL A 318 26.83 -14.06 -12.99
C VAL A 318 26.16 -14.23 -14.37
N LEU A 319 25.09 -13.48 -14.65
CA LEU A 319 24.37 -13.41 -15.93
C LEU A 319 24.01 -14.80 -16.48
N CYS A 320 23.19 -15.53 -15.73
CA CYS A 320 22.98 -16.97 -15.92
C CYS A 320 22.30 -17.39 -17.24
N HIS A 321 21.60 -16.47 -17.93
CA HIS A 321 20.81 -16.76 -19.13
C HIS A 321 21.63 -17.40 -20.27
N GLU A 322 22.89 -16.98 -20.45
CA GLU A 322 23.80 -17.55 -21.48
C GLU A 322 24.02 -19.07 -21.33
N ARG A 323 23.72 -19.61 -20.14
CA ARG A 323 23.95 -21.01 -19.77
C ARG A 323 22.66 -21.76 -19.45
N GLN A 324 21.48 -21.14 -19.66
CA GLN A 324 20.17 -21.68 -19.28
C GLN A 324 20.11 -22.09 -17.80
N LYS A 325 20.63 -21.23 -16.91
CA LYS A 325 20.69 -21.45 -15.45
C LYS A 325 20.13 -20.27 -14.66
N ASP A 326 19.29 -19.49 -15.29
CA ASP A 326 18.60 -18.29 -14.82
C ASP A 326 17.45 -18.64 -13.86
N SER A 327 17.77 -19.40 -12.81
CA SER A 327 16.80 -19.84 -11.79
C SER A 327 16.12 -18.69 -11.05
N CYS A 328 16.68 -17.47 -11.08
CA CYS A 328 16.00 -16.29 -10.54
C CYS A 328 14.78 -15.86 -11.38
N SER A 329 14.75 -16.22 -12.66
CA SER A 329 13.58 -16.04 -13.55
C SER A 329 12.72 -17.29 -13.52
N THR A 330 13.29 -18.44 -13.89
CA THR A 330 12.56 -19.70 -14.19
C THR A 330 12.51 -20.73 -13.06
N GLY A 331 13.12 -20.44 -11.90
CA GLY A 331 13.11 -21.32 -10.74
C GLY A 331 14.09 -22.51 -10.80
N PHE A 332 14.02 -23.35 -9.78
CA PHE A 332 14.76 -24.62 -9.71
C PHE A 332 13.80 -25.80 -9.83
N PRO A 333 13.65 -26.42 -11.01
CA PRO A 333 12.79 -27.58 -11.16
C PRO A 333 13.30 -28.75 -10.29
N ALA A 334 12.34 -29.51 -9.75
CA ALA A 334 12.61 -30.79 -9.10
C ALA A 334 13.23 -31.77 -10.10
N LYS A 335 14.09 -32.70 -9.62
CA LYS A 335 14.73 -33.66 -10.52
C LYS A 335 13.73 -34.71 -11.01
N ASP A 336 12.82 -35.12 -10.12
CA ASP A 336 11.69 -35.99 -10.43
C ASP A 336 10.44 -35.45 -9.71
N LYS A 337 9.57 -34.77 -10.45
CA LYS A 337 8.36 -34.14 -9.89
C LYS A 337 7.42 -35.14 -9.21
N VAL A 338 7.37 -36.38 -9.72
CA VAL A 338 6.47 -37.44 -9.22
C VAL A 338 7.03 -38.04 -7.94
N ALA A 339 8.33 -38.37 -7.94
CA ALA A 339 8.97 -38.95 -6.75
C ALA A 339 9.12 -37.92 -5.62
N GLU A 340 9.37 -36.65 -5.94
CA GLU A 340 9.54 -35.57 -4.94
C GLU A 340 8.20 -34.94 -4.51
N GLY A 341 7.11 -35.15 -5.25
CA GLY A 341 5.78 -34.63 -4.93
C GLY A 341 5.67 -33.10 -5.04
N HIS A 342 6.57 -32.44 -5.76
CA HIS A 342 6.58 -31.00 -5.99
C HIS A 342 7.31 -30.62 -7.29
N SER A 343 6.87 -29.56 -7.97
CA SER A 343 7.49 -29.12 -9.24
C SER A 343 8.81 -28.39 -9.09
N TYR A 344 9.04 -27.74 -7.94
CA TYR A 344 10.21 -26.92 -7.67
C TYR A 344 10.91 -27.36 -6.39
N LYS A 345 12.25 -27.30 -6.38
CA LYS A 345 13.05 -27.56 -5.18
C LYS A 345 12.67 -26.58 -4.07
N LYS A 346 12.72 -27.06 -2.83
CA LYS A 346 12.52 -26.22 -1.63
C LYS A 346 13.87 -25.92 -0.99
N ASN A 347 14.05 -24.69 -0.50
CA ASN A 347 15.23 -24.33 0.30
C ASN A 347 15.13 -24.91 1.74
N PRO A 348 16.17 -24.76 2.59
CA PRO A 348 16.14 -25.27 3.97
C PRO A 348 15.01 -24.71 4.86
N LEU A 349 14.39 -23.58 4.48
CA LEU A 349 13.22 -23.02 5.14
C LEU A 349 11.90 -23.54 4.55
N GLY A 350 11.94 -24.51 3.66
CA GLY A 350 10.78 -25.13 3.01
C GLY A 350 10.10 -24.25 1.95
N ILE A 351 10.77 -23.21 1.45
CA ILE A 351 10.22 -22.28 0.46
C ILE A 351 10.48 -22.83 -0.94
N PRO A 352 9.43 -23.01 -1.78
CA PRO A 352 9.60 -23.38 -3.18
C PRO A 352 10.42 -22.32 -3.93
N LEU A 353 11.41 -22.76 -4.69
CA LEU A 353 12.28 -21.89 -5.46
C LEU A 353 11.73 -21.74 -6.89
N THR A 354 10.64 -21.01 -7.05
CA THR A 354 9.90 -20.88 -8.32
C THR A 354 10.48 -19.85 -9.29
N GLY A 355 11.36 -18.96 -8.84
CA GLY A 355 11.84 -17.85 -9.67
C GLY A 355 10.97 -16.60 -9.53
N CYS A 356 11.05 -15.69 -10.49
CA CYS A 356 10.23 -14.48 -10.54
C CYS A 356 8.82 -14.87 -10.98
N PRO A 357 7.74 -14.59 -10.22
CA PRO A 357 6.38 -14.92 -10.66
C PRO A 357 5.94 -14.22 -11.94
N LEU A 358 6.64 -13.16 -12.36
CA LEU A 358 6.40 -12.47 -13.62
C LEU A 358 7.29 -12.99 -14.76
N ASP A 359 8.09 -14.04 -14.56
CA ASP A 359 9.06 -14.58 -15.54
C ASP A 359 10.02 -13.52 -16.09
N GLU A 360 10.37 -12.53 -15.27
CA GLU A 360 11.16 -11.39 -15.72
C GLU A 360 12.55 -11.85 -16.20
N ARG A 361 12.98 -11.32 -17.35
CA ARG A 361 14.30 -11.55 -17.96
C ARG A 361 15.42 -10.78 -17.21
N ILE A 362 15.66 -11.20 -15.97
CA ILE A 362 16.53 -10.54 -15.01
C ILE A 362 17.99 -10.47 -15.49
N SER A 363 18.52 -11.57 -16.05
CA SER A 363 19.94 -11.61 -16.42
C SER A 363 20.22 -10.74 -17.64
N GLU A 364 19.28 -10.67 -18.58
CA GLU A 364 19.30 -9.80 -19.76
C GLU A 364 19.22 -8.32 -19.35
N ALA A 365 18.31 -7.98 -18.44
CA ALA A 365 18.21 -6.63 -17.89
C ALA A 365 19.49 -6.23 -17.13
N HIS A 366 20.07 -7.14 -16.32
CA HIS A 366 21.33 -6.91 -15.62
C HIS A 366 22.52 -6.76 -16.58
N LEU A 367 22.57 -7.51 -17.68
CA LEU A 367 23.60 -7.36 -18.71
C LEU A 367 23.58 -5.94 -19.29
N LEU A 368 22.40 -5.45 -19.68
CA LEU A 368 22.22 -4.09 -20.21
C LEU A 368 22.53 -3.02 -19.14
N LYS A 369 22.13 -3.26 -17.88
CA LYS A 369 22.44 -2.38 -16.75
C LYS A 369 23.95 -2.33 -16.47
N ARG A 370 24.66 -3.45 -16.60
CA ARG A 370 26.13 -3.51 -16.45
C ARG A 370 26.84 -2.69 -17.52
N GLU A 371 26.25 -2.58 -18.72
CA GLU A 371 26.67 -1.65 -19.76
C GLU A 371 26.27 -0.20 -19.46
N GLY A 372 25.78 0.12 -18.27
CA GLY A 372 25.26 1.43 -17.88
C GLY A 372 23.95 1.83 -18.57
N ASN A 373 23.38 0.99 -19.44
CA ASN A 373 22.21 1.34 -20.24
C ASN A 373 20.91 0.98 -19.50
N SER A 374 20.55 1.81 -18.51
CA SER A 374 19.32 1.67 -17.73
C SER A 374 18.04 1.74 -18.58
N LEU A 375 18.05 2.48 -19.70
CA LEU A 375 16.91 2.56 -20.60
C LEU A 375 16.67 1.26 -21.36
N ALA A 376 17.73 0.61 -21.88
CA ALA A 376 17.62 -0.70 -22.51
C ALA A 376 17.22 -1.77 -21.48
N ALA A 377 17.80 -1.72 -20.27
CA ALA A 377 17.41 -2.60 -19.17
C ALA A 377 15.92 -2.45 -18.84
N LEU A 378 15.42 -1.22 -18.72
CA LEU A 378 14.00 -0.96 -18.47
C LEU A 378 13.10 -1.46 -19.60
N ALA A 379 13.52 -1.34 -20.86
CA ALA A 379 12.77 -1.89 -21.99
C ALA A 379 12.65 -3.43 -21.94
N VAL A 380 13.65 -4.13 -21.40
CA VAL A 380 13.56 -5.58 -21.14
C VAL A 380 12.67 -5.86 -19.93
N ILE A 381 12.80 -5.11 -18.84
CA ILE A 381 11.95 -5.27 -17.64
C ILE A 381 10.46 -5.10 -17.98
N THR A 382 10.10 -4.05 -18.74
CA THR A 382 8.70 -3.75 -19.07
C THR A 382 8.06 -4.74 -20.05
N LEU A 383 8.84 -5.65 -20.65
CA LEU A 383 8.31 -6.75 -21.45
C LEU A 383 7.46 -7.68 -20.60
N ASP A 384 7.98 -8.03 -19.42
CA ASP A 384 7.36 -8.98 -18.49
C ASP A 384 6.63 -8.28 -17.35
N ASN A 385 7.14 -7.12 -16.94
CA ASN A 385 6.62 -6.31 -15.83
C ASN A 385 6.44 -4.83 -16.23
N PRO A 386 5.46 -4.50 -17.10
CA PRO A 386 5.19 -3.11 -17.49
C PRO A 386 4.75 -2.23 -16.32
N MET A 387 4.31 -2.83 -15.20
CA MET A 387 3.96 -2.15 -13.96
C MET A 387 5.06 -2.29 -12.88
N CYS A 388 6.33 -2.38 -13.28
CA CYS A 388 7.48 -2.52 -12.37
C CYS A 388 7.63 -1.47 -11.25
N PRO A 389 7.01 -0.27 -11.28
CA PRO A 389 6.97 0.55 -10.07
C PRO A 389 6.25 -0.15 -8.89
N GLY A 390 5.39 -1.15 -9.16
CA GLY A 390 4.65 -1.93 -8.17
C GLY A 390 5.46 -3.05 -7.51
N THR A 391 6.64 -3.38 -8.06
CA THR A 391 7.58 -4.39 -7.55
C THR A 391 8.84 -3.73 -6.98
N GLY A 392 9.96 -4.45 -6.92
CA GLY A 392 11.26 -3.88 -6.57
C GLY A 392 11.65 -3.93 -5.09
N HIS A 393 12.66 -3.12 -4.77
CA HIS A 393 13.41 -3.13 -3.51
C HIS A 393 12.47 -3.01 -2.32
N ARG A 394 12.69 -3.87 -1.31
CA ARG A 394 11.89 -3.96 -0.07
C ARG A 394 10.44 -4.42 -0.25
N ILE A 395 9.96 -4.81 -1.44
CA ILE A 395 8.62 -5.39 -1.64
C ILE A 395 8.67 -6.82 -2.17
N CYS A 396 9.54 -7.10 -3.13
CA CYS A 396 9.64 -8.40 -3.79
C CYS A 396 10.92 -9.12 -3.39
N ASN A 397 10.90 -10.46 -3.34
CA ASN A 397 12.13 -11.24 -3.13
C ASN A 397 12.12 -12.69 -3.65
N ASP A 398 11.06 -13.18 -4.29
CA ASP A 398 10.98 -14.54 -4.84
C ASP A 398 12.18 -14.85 -5.77
N CYS A 399 12.54 -13.91 -6.65
CA CYS A 399 13.70 -14.02 -7.54
C CYS A 399 15.04 -14.12 -6.77
N MET A 400 15.17 -13.42 -5.62
CA MET A 400 16.35 -13.51 -4.76
C MET A 400 16.44 -14.88 -4.10
N LYS A 401 15.31 -15.43 -3.62
CA LYS A 401 15.28 -16.76 -3.00
C LYS A 401 15.70 -17.84 -4.01
N ALA A 402 15.34 -17.68 -5.28
CA ALA A 402 15.70 -18.61 -6.36
C ALA A 402 17.02 -18.27 -7.09
N CYS A 403 17.79 -17.29 -6.63
CA CYS A 403 19.11 -16.97 -7.19
C CYS A 403 20.04 -18.20 -7.14
N ILE A 404 20.96 -18.36 -8.09
CA ILE A 404 21.90 -19.51 -8.09
C ILE A 404 22.76 -19.59 -6.81
N PHE A 405 22.94 -18.47 -6.12
CA PHE A 405 23.63 -18.38 -4.83
C PHE A 405 22.75 -18.87 -3.67
N GLN A 406 22.76 -20.18 -3.45
CA GLN A 406 21.96 -20.85 -2.41
C GLN A 406 22.70 -21.07 -1.08
N LYS A 407 23.98 -20.73 -1.00
CA LYS A 407 24.85 -20.91 0.19
C LYS A 407 25.45 -19.61 0.72
N GLN A 408 25.17 -18.50 0.06
CA GLN A 408 25.67 -17.16 0.37
C GLN A 408 24.61 -16.14 -0.03
N GLU A 409 24.76 -14.89 0.42
CA GLU A 409 23.81 -13.81 0.10
C GLU A 409 23.51 -13.78 -1.42
N PRO A 410 22.21 -13.82 -1.80
CA PRO A 410 21.83 -13.75 -3.20
C PRO A 410 22.04 -12.34 -3.75
N VAL A 411 22.02 -12.20 -5.07
CA VAL A 411 21.97 -10.89 -5.73
C VAL A 411 20.69 -10.17 -5.31
N ASN A 412 20.80 -8.90 -4.89
CA ASN A 412 19.63 -8.06 -4.64
C ASN A 412 19.03 -7.55 -5.96
N ILE A 413 18.37 -8.46 -6.69
CA ILE A 413 17.71 -8.21 -7.97
C ILE A 413 16.67 -7.08 -7.89
N PRO A 414 15.78 -7.02 -6.88
CA PRO A 414 14.77 -5.96 -6.78
C PRO A 414 15.37 -4.55 -6.66
N LEU A 415 16.57 -4.42 -6.06
CA LEU A 415 17.31 -3.15 -6.02
C LEU A 415 17.77 -2.72 -7.42
N ALA A 416 18.27 -3.65 -8.23
CA ALA A 416 18.69 -3.36 -9.61
C ALA A 416 17.51 -3.03 -10.53
N GLU A 417 16.38 -3.75 -10.41
CA GLU A 417 15.12 -3.46 -11.11
C GLU A 417 14.64 -2.03 -10.81
N THR A 418 14.54 -1.70 -9.51
CA THR A 418 14.11 -0.37 -9.07
C THR A 418 15.05 0.71 -9.58
N ALA A 419 16.37 0.46 -9.57
CA ALA A 419 17.35 1.41 -10.05
C ALA A 419 17.28 1.63 -11.57
N ALA A 420 16.98 0.60 -12.37
CA ALA A 420 16.75 0.77 -13.80
C ALA A 420 15.57 1.71 -14.08
N LEU A 421 14.47 1.55 -13.33
CA LEU A 421 13.32 2.46 -13.39
C LEU A 421 13.70 3.88 -12.96
N THR A 422 14.32 4.06 -11.78
CA THR A 422 14.60 5.41 -11.25
C THR A 422 15.63 6.16 -12.09
N ASP A 423 16.61 5.47 -12.67
CA ASP A 423 17.57 6.09 -13.58
C ASP A 423 16.88 6.68 -14.81
N VAL A 424 15.90 5.97 -15.37
CA VAL A 424 15.11 6.49 -16.49
C VAL A 424 14.20 7.62 -16.05
N LEU A 425 13.57 7.54 -14.87
CA LEU A 425 12.74 8.62 -14.32
C LEU A 425 13.54 9.91 -14.06
N ASP A 426 14.84 9.78 -13.79
CA ASP A 426 15.77 10.90 -13.58
C ASP A 426 16.26 11.55 -14.90
N LEU A 427 16.00 10.94 -16.05
CA LEU A 427 16.18 11.59 -17.35
C LEU A 427 15.10 12.67 -17.57
N PRO A 428 15.38 13.71 -18.37
CA PRO A 428 14.31 14.58 -18.86
C PRO A 428 13.24 13.74 -19.56
N TRP A 429 11.97 14.00 -19.24
CA TRP A 429 10.82 13.25 -19.76
C TRP A 429 10.79 11.78 -19.31
N GLY A 430 11.50 11.41 -18.25
CA GLY A 430 11.59 10.03 -17.76
C GLY A 430 10.24 9.34 -17.49
N PHE A 431 9.26 10.08 -16.95
CA PHE A 431 7.88 9.61 -16.82
C PHE A 431 7.27 9.23 -18.18
N GLU A 432 7.47 10.08 -19.19
CA GLU A 432 6.91 9.87 -20.53
C GLU A 432 7.60 8.72 -21.26
N ILE A 433 8.92 8.55 -21.05
CA ILE A 433 9.71 7.44 -21.58
C ILE A 433 9.23 6.11 -20.99
N TYR A 434 9.14 6.01 -19.66
CA TYR A 434 8.58 4.83 -19.00
C TYR A 434 7.14 4.56 -19.46
N GLY A 435 6.28 5.58 -19.43
CA GLY A 435 4.88 5.48 -19.85
C GLY A 435 4.73 5.01 -21.30
N LEU A 436 5.60 5.47 -22.21
CA LEU A 436 5.68 4.99 -23.58
C LEU A 436 6.02 3.50 -23.62
N LEU A 437 7.07 3.05 -22.90
CA LEU A 437 7.49 1.64 -22.88
C LEU A 437 6.40 0.68 -22.41
N THR A 438 5.43 1.14 -21.62
CA THR A 438 4.27 0.30 -21.24
C THR A 438 3.26 0.13 -22.40
N ARG A 439 3.15 1.11 -23.30
CA ARG A 439 2.15 1.13 -24.40
C ARG A 439 2.76 0.76 -25.76
N TRP A 440 4.06 0.93 -25.89
CA TRP A 440 4.87 0.69 -27.08
C TRP A 440 6.22 0.14 -26.64
N ASN A 441 6.48 -1.11 -26.99
CA ASN A 441 7.77 -1.74 -26.76
C ASN A 441 8.01 -2.72 -27.91
N PRO A 442 8.95 -2.44 -28.83
CA PRO A 442 9.15 -3.30 -30.00
C PRO A 442 9.57 -4.72 -29.62
N LEU A 443 10.18 -4.92 -28.44
CA LEU A 443 10.55 -6.25 -27.92
C LEU A 443 9.33 -7.13 -27.63
N ASN A 444 8.16 -6.53 -27.37
CA ASN A 444 6.93 -7.28 -27.19
C ASN A 444 6.38 -7.69 -28.56
N ILE A 445 6.82 -8.83 -29.07
CA ILE A 445 6.46 -9.31 -30.41
C ILE A 445 4.96 -9.59 -30.57
N ARG A 446 4.26 -9.96 -29.48
CA ARG A 446 2.82 -10.22 -29.48
C ARG A 446 2.04 -8.91 -29.58
N ARG A 447 2.48 -7.90 -28.81
CA ARG A 447 1.79 -6.62 -28.68
C ARG A 447 2.81 -5.48 -28.64
N PRO A 448 3.48 -5.15 -29.77
CA PRO A 448 4.54 -4.14 -29.79
C PRO A 448 4.00 -2.72 -29.57
N TYR A 449 2.69 -2.54 -29.75
CA TYR A 449 1.95 -1.34 -29.42
C TYR A 449 0.52 -1.70 -28.99
N ALA A 450 -0.07 -0.87 -28.15
CA ALA A 450 -1.46 -0.99 -27.72
C ALA A 450 -2.44 -0.91 -28.91
N LEU A 451 -3.47 -1.76 -28.90
CA LEU A 451 -4.52 -1.74 -29.93
C LEU A 451 -5.47 -0.54 -29.80
N PRO A 452 -6.07 -0.08 -30.90
CA PRO A 452 -7.24 0.80 -30.87
C PRO A 452 -8.41 0.17 -30.11
N TYR A 453 -9.37 0.99 -29.65
CA TYR A 453 -10.54 0.46 -28.96
C TYR A 453 -11.32 -0.55 -29.84
N VAL A 454 -11.53 -1.75 -29.31
CA VAL A 454 -12.12 -2.88 -30.04
C VAL A 454 -13.64 -2.97 -29.92
N GLY A 455 -14.28 -2.04 -29.20
CA GLY A 455 -15.74 -2.07 -29.02
C GLY A 455 -16.23 -2.85 -27.80
N ARG A 456 -15.32 -3.30 -26.91
CA ARG A 456 -15.64 -4.09 -25.72
C ARG A 456 -15.19 -3.40 -24.43
N ASN A 457 -16.07 -3.35 -23.42
CA ASN A 457 -15.83 -2.72 -22.13
C ASN A 457 -15.67 -3.75 -21.01
N VAL A 458 -14.63 -3.59 -20.18
CA VAL A 458 -14.35 -4.46 -19.04
C VAL A 458 -14.41 -3.67 -17.74
N LEU A 459 -15.15 -4.21 -16.77
CA LEU A 459 -15.14 -3.72 -15.39
C LEU A 459 -14.04 -4.46 -14.60
N VAL A 460 -13.11 -3.71 -14.01
CA VAL A 460 -12.11 -4.23 -13.07
C VAL A 460 -12.48 -3.78 -11.65
N VAL A 461 -12.81 -4.73 -10.79
CA VAL A 461 -13.23 -4.49 -9.40
C VAL A 461 -12.02 -4.59 -8.47
N GLY A 462 -11.64 -3.49 -7.85
CA GLY A 462 -10.45 -3.35 -6.99
C GLY A 462 -9.23 -2.87 -7.77
N LEU A 463 -8.58 -1.82 -7.28
CA LEU A 463 -7.40 -1.20 -7.91
C LEU A 463 -6.12 -1.45 -7.11
N GLY A 464 -6.02 -2.66 -6.54
CA GLY A 464 -4.78 -3.22 -5.99
C GLY A 464 -3.82 -3.74 -7.08
N PRO A 465 -2.74 -4.44 -6.69
CA PRO A 465 -1.72 -4.93 -7.60
C PRO A 465 -2.22 -5.73 -8.80
N ALA A 466 -3.16 -6.65 -8.57
CA ALA A 466 -3.80 -7.39 -9.65
C ALA A 466 -4.66 -6.49 -10.55
N GLY A 467 -5.45 -5.59 -9.96
CA GLY A 467 -6.39 -4.75 -10.69
C GLY A 467 -5.73 -3.72 -11.61
N TYR A 468 -4.72 -2.98 -11.12
CA TYR A 468 -4.02 -2.01 -11.98
C TYR A 468 -3.20 -2.69 -13.08
N THR A 469 -2.65 -3.88 -12.79
CA THR A 469 -1.88 -4.68 -13.76
C THR A 469 -2.79 -5.28 -14.83
N LEU A 470 -3.94 -5.82 -14.43
CA LEU A 470 -4.92 -6.34 -15.36
C LEU A 470 -5.46 -5.22 -16.26
N SER A 471 -5.77 -4.06 -15.68
CA SER A 471 -6.20 -2.89 -16.44
C SER A 471 -5.18 -2.52 -17.51
N HIS A 472 -3.89 -2.54 -17.17
CA HIS A 472 -2.81 -2.29 -18.13
C HIS A 472 -2.86 -3.26 -19.33
N TYR A 473 -2.88 -4.57 -19.07
CA TYR A 473 -2.86 -5.57 -20.16
C TYR A 473 -4.12 -5.50 -21.02
N LEU A 474 -5.31 -5.36 -20.42
CA LEU A 474 -6.57 -5.23 -21.15
C LEU A 474 -6.60 -3.96 -22.02
N LEU A 475 -6.07 -2.83 -21.53
CA LEU A 475 -5.95 -1.62 -22.34
C LEU A 475 -5.00 -1.79 -23.53
N ASN A 476 -3.97 -2.64 -23.41
CA ASN A 476 -3.06 -2.95 -24.53
C ASN A 476 -3.73 -3.88 -25.56
N GLU A 477 -4.69 -4.71 -25.15
CA GLU A 477 -5.55 -5.50 -26.05
C GLU A 477 -6.72 -4.68 -26.64
N GLY A 478 -6.81 -3.38 -26.33
CA GLY A 478 -7.78 -2.46 -26.91
C GLY A 478 -9.15 -2.46 -26.24
N PHE A 479 -9.29 -3.07 -25.06
CA PHE A 479 -10.52 -2.97 -24.27
C PHE A 479 -10.68 -1.56 -23.68
N GLY A 480 -11.93 -1.10 -23.59
CA GLY A 480 -12.29 0.02 -22.72
C GLY A 480 -12.34 -0.50 -21.29
N VAL A 481 -11.58 0.06 -20.36
CA VAL A 481 -11.48 -0.47 -19.00
C VAL A 481 -12.00 0.55 -18.01
N THR A 482 -12.90 0.13 -17.14
CA THR A 482 -13.34 0.90 -15.98
C THR A 482 -12.87 0.21 -14.72
N GLY A 483 -11.97 0.86 -13.97
CA GLY A 483 -11.56 0.45 -12.64
C GLY A 483 -12.49 1.03 -11.57
N MET A 484 -12.96 0.18 -10.64
CA MET A 484 -13.77 0.61 -9.52
C MET A 484 -13.19 0.16 -8.19
N ASP A 485 -13.18 1.04 -7.19
CA ASP A 485 -12.70 0.72 -5.85
C ASP A 485 -13.66 1.26 -4.78
N GLY A 486 -13.85 0.51 -3.69
CA GLY A 486 -14.65 0.96 -2.55
C GLY A 486 -13.95 2.06 -1.72
N LEU A 487 -12.63 2.18 -1.84
CA LEU A 487 -11.87 3.29 -1.27
C LEU A 487 -12.02 4.57 -2.08
N LYS A 488 -11.86 5.70 -1.42
CA LYS A 488 -11.72 7.00 -2.09
C LYS A 488 -10.48 6.95 -2.96
N ILE A 489 -10.60 7.27 -4.25
CA ILE A 489 -9.46 7.47 -5.15
C ILE A 489 -9.33 8.96 -5.44
N GLU A 490 -8.19 9.56 -5.12
CA GLU A 490 -7.96 10.99 -5.34
C GLU A 490 -7.84 11.30 -6.85
N PRO A 491 -8.63 12.24 -7.39
CA PRO A 491 -8.51 12.62 -8.79
C PRO A 491 -7.21 13.42 -9.01
N PHE A 492 -6.65 13.33 -10.22
CA PHE A 492 -5.65 14.28 -10.71
C PHE A 492 -6.33 15.52 -11.32
N SER A 493 -5.59 16.60 -11.50
CA SER A 493 -6.11 17.75 -12.27
C SER A 493 -6.32 17.38 -13.73
N ASP A 494 -7.25 18.04 -14.39
CA ASP A 494 -7.61 17.76 -15.79
C ASP A 494 -6.43 18.00 -16.74
N GLU A 495 -5.55 18.96 -16.45
CA GLU A 495 -4.33 19.21 -17.23
C GLU A 495 -3.30 18.08 -17.09
N LEU A 496 -3.18 17.53 -15.87
CA LEU A 496 -2.22 16.46 -15.61
C LEU A 496 -2.69 15.14 -16.22
N ALA A 497 -4.00 14.87 -16.21
CA ALA A 497 -4.59 13.67 -16.80
C ALA A 497 -4.92 13.79 -18.30
N GLY A 498 -5.00 15.01 -18.85
CA GLY A 498 -5.42 15.27 -20.23
C GLY A 498 -6.90 14.97 -20.47
N ARG A 499 -7.80 15.54 -19.65
CA ARG A 499 -9.25 15.25 -19.66
C ARG A 499 -10.09 16.52 -19.76
N ASN A 500 -11.39 16.37 -19.99
CA ASN A 500 -12.39 17.45 -20.01
C ASN A 500 -12.04 18.63 -20.96
N GLY A 501 -11.43 18.32 -22.11
CA GLY A 501 -11.03 19.33 -23.10
C GLY A 501 -9.67 19.97 -22.86
N HIS A 502 -8.96 19.59 -21.80
CA HIS A 502 -7.58 20.01 -21.55
C HIS A 502 -6.59 19.12 -22.33
N ALA A 503 -5.61 19.74 -22.99
CA ALA A 503 -4.53 19.02 -23.64
C ALA A 503 -3.62 18.34 -22.62
N LEU A 504 -3.07 17.17 -22.98
CA LEU A 504 -2.18 16.43 -22.10
C LEU A 504 -0.85 17.15 -21.95
N LYS A 505 -0.51 17.55 -20.72
CA LYS A 505 0.77 18.22 -20.43
C LYS A 505 1.92 17.21 -20.23
N PRO A 506 3.01 17.29 -21.01
CA PRO A 506 4.17 16.40 -20.81
C PRO A 506 4.90 16.74 -19.49
N ILE A 507 5.38 15.70 -18.79
CA ILE A 507 6.11 15.84 -17.52
C ILE A 507 7.61 15.76 -17.79
N ARG A 508 8.29 16.91 -17.68
CA ARG A 508 9.75 16.99 -17.88
C ARG A 508 10.55 16.37 -16.76
N ASP A 509 10.18 16.64 -15.52
CA ASP A 509 10.90 16.16 -14.34
C ASP A 509 9.92 15.43 -13.42
N TRP A 510 10.12 14.12 -13.28
CA TRP A 510 9.30 13.27 -12.40
C TRP A 510 9.34 13.77 -10.94
N ARG A 511 10.47 14.31 -10.49
CA ARG A 511 10.65 14.79 -9.12
C ARG A 511 9.70 15.93 -8.76
N SER A 512 9.18 16.66 -9.76
CA SER A 512 8.16 17.70 -9.56
C SER A 512 6.83 17.16 -8.98
N LEU A 513 6.53 15.88 -9.20
CA LEU A 513 5.32 15.21 -8.71
C LEU A 513 5.55 14.39 -7.44
N THR A 514 6.81 14.02 -7.15
CA THR A 514 7.14 13.27 -5.94
C THR A 514 7.08 14.12 -4.68
N ARG A 515 6.71 13.52 -3.55
CA ARG A 515 6.75 14.15 -2.22
C ARG A 515 7.33 13.17 -1.20
N GLU A 516 7.82 13.67 -0.08
CA GLU A 516 8.09 12.81 1.07
C GLU A 516 6.80 12.09 1.50
N LEU A 517 6.92 10.85 1.98
CA LEU A 517 5.76 10.01 2.26
C LEU A 517 4.87 10.58 3.37
N ASP A 518 5.43 11.37 4.28
CA ASP A 518 4.70 12.07 5.34
C ASP A 518 3.99 13.35 4.87
N GLU A 519 4.18 13.76 3.62
CA GLU A 519 3.60 14.95 2.99
C GLU A 519 2.78 14.63 1.72
N ARG A 520 2.97 13.44 1.14
CA ARG A 520 2.25 12.96 -0.06
C ARG A 520 0.74 12.90 0.18
N VAL A 521 -0.06 13.31 -0.81
CA VAL A 521 -1.51 13.07 -0.84
C VAL A 521 -1.80 11.57 -0.82
N LEU A 522 -2.67 11.12 0.09
CA LEU A 522 -3.03 9.71 0.18
C LEU A 522 -4.06 9.40 -0.91
N GLU A 523 -3.62 8.72 -1.96
CA GLU A 523 -4.40 8.58 -3.18
C GLU A 523 -5.51 7.55 -3.07
N GLY A 524 -5.40 6.60 -2.14
CA GLY A 524 -6.30 5.44 -2.02
C GLY A 524 -6.20 4.42 -3.15
N PHE A 525 -5.46 4.73 -4.23
CA PHE A 525 -5.11 3.84 -5.33
C PHE A 525 -3.98 2.89 -4.95
N GLY A 526 -4.08 1.60 -5.32
CA GLY A 526 -3.05 0.59 -5.06
C GLY A 526 -3.43 -0.46 -4.02
N GLY A 527 -4.61 -0.39 -3.40
CA GLY A 527 -5.07 -1.37 -2.42
C GLY A 527 -4.10 -1.52 -1.24
N VAL A 528 -3.71 -2.75 -0.90
CA VAL A 528 -2.77 -3.05 0.19
C VAL A 528 -1.42 -2.32 0.02
N SER A 529 -0.99 -2.01 -1.20
CA SER A 529 0.24 -1.22 -1.41
C SER A 529 0.12 0.21 -0.87
N GLU A 530 -1.09 0.79 -0.85
CA GLU A 530 -1.35 2.14 -0.30
C GLU A 530 -1.63 2.08 1.21
N TYR A 531 -2.53 1.20 1.66
CA TYR A 531 -3.01 1.19 3.05
C TYR A 531 -2.33 0.17 3.98
N GLY A 532 -1.61 -0.81 3.44
CA GLY A 532 -0.99 -1.90 4.19
C GLY A 532 0.52 -1.81 4.25
N ILE A 533 1.19 -1.70 3.09
CA ILE A 533 2.66 -1.56 3.00
C ILE A 533 3.06 -0.19 3.56
N THR A 534 4.14 -0.17 4.34
CA THR A 534 4.58 0.97 5.15
C THR A 534 5.67 1.79 4.44
N VAL A 535 6.33 2.69 5.17
CA VAL A 535 7.38 3.60 4.66
C VAL A 535 8.71 2.91 4.30
N ARG A 536 8.72 1.57 4.24
CA ARG A 536 9.81 0.78 3.66
C ARG A 536 9.84 0.80 2.14
N TRP A 537 8.75 1.23 1.50
CA TRP A 537 8.64 1.35 0.05
C TRP A 537 8.18 2.75 -0.36
N ASP A 538 8.69 3.21 -1.50
CA ASP A 538 8.40 4.55 -2.03
C ASP A 538 7.03 4.59 -2.71
N LYS A 539 6.01 5.01 -1.96
CA LYS A 539 4.63 5.11 -2.45
C LYS A 539 4.44 6.15 -3.57
N ASN A 540 5.45 6.97 -3.89
CA ASN A 540 5.39 7.78 -5.11
C ASN A 540 5.28 6.89 -6.37
N PHE A 541 5.69 5.63 -6.30
CA PHE A 541 5.48 4.66 -7.38
C PHE A 541 4.02 4.29 -7.62
N LEU A 542 3.13 4.42 -6.61
CA LEU A 542 1.70 4.32 -6.84
C LEU A 542 1.17 5.50 -7.64
N THR A 543 1.65 6.71 -7.35
CA THR A 543 1.34 7.91 -8.14
C THR A 543 1.79 7.73 -9.59
N LEU A 544 2.95 7.11 -9.81
CA LEU A 544 3.46 6.79 -11.15
C LEU A 544 2.49 5.87 -11.91
N ILE A 545 2.12 4.72 -11.33
CA ILE A 545 1.19 3.76 -11.94
C ILE A 545 -0.18 4.41 -12.18
N HIS A 546 -0.73 5.07 -11.16
CA HIS A 546 -2.04 5.71 -11.23
C HIS A 546 -2.10 6.73 -12.37
N LEU A 547 -1.09 7.60 -12.47
CA LEU A 547 -1.06 8.61 -13.51
C LEU A 547 -0.79 8.01 -14.90
N THR A 548 0.08 6.99 -15.01
CA THR A 548 0.31 6.26 -16.27
C THR A 548 -0.99 5.67 -16.82
N LEU A 549 -1.85 5.11 -15.96
CA LEU A 549 -3.16 4.58 -16.37
C LEU A 549 -4.19 5.69 -16.61
N ALA A 550 -4.27 6.68 -15.72
CA ALA A 550 -5.25 7.77 -15.81
C ALA A 550 -5.10 8.63 -17.08
N ARG A 551 -3.91 8.69 -17.66
CA ARG A 551 -3.63 9.38 -18.94
C ARG A 551 -4.03 8.57 -20.18
N ARG A 552 -4.54 7.35 -20.04
CA ARG A 552 -5.02 6.54 -21.17
C ARG A 552 -6.49 6.85 -21.42
N ASP A 553 -6.81 7.25 -22.65
CA ASP A 553 -8.18 7.59 -23.03
C ASP A 553 -9.14 6.42 -22.75
N GLY A 554 -8.69 5.19 -22.96
CA GLY A 554 -9.46 3.96 -22.75
C GLY A 554 -9.64 3.54 -21.29
N PHE A 555 -9.18 4.32 -20.30
CA PHE A 555 -9.30 3.98 -18.88
C PHE A 555 -10.11 5.00 -18.07
N ARG A 556 -11.07 4.52 -17.28
CA ARG A 556 -11.82 5.33 -16.31
C ARG A 556 -11.75 4.73 -14.91
N ILE A 557 -11.70 5.59 -13.90
CA ILE A 557 -11.56 5.18 -12.49
C ILE A 557 -12.70 5.81 -11.70
N HIS A 558 -13.39 5.01 -10.90
CA HIS A 558 -14.34 5.51 -9.91
C HIS A 558 -14.01 4.94 -8.52
N GLY A 559 -13.58 5.83 -7.63
CA GLY A 559 -13.43 5.52 -6.21
C GLY A 559 -14.75 5.69 -5.45
N GLY A 560 -14.86 5.04 -4.30
CA GLY A 560 -16.08 5.04 -3.49
C GLY A 560 -17.23 4.25 -4.11
N VAL A 561 -16.96 3.32 -5.01
CA VAL A 561 -17.98 2.46 -5.62
C VAL A 561 -17.78 1.04 -5.12
N ARG A 562 -18.69 0.57 -4.26
CA ARG A 562 -18.61 -0.79 -3.70
C ARG A 562 -19.32 -1.78 -4.61
N PHE A 563 -18.58 -2.75 -5.14
CA PHE A 563 -19.16 -3.89 -5.84
C PHE A 563 -19.96 -4.77 -4.88
N GLY A 564 -21.20 -5.12 -5.25
CA GLY A 564 -22.21 -5.76 -4.39
C GLY A 564 -23.07 -4.80 -3.57
N GLY A 565 -22.86 -3.48 -3.66
CA GLY A 565 -23.67 -2.48 -2.95
C GLY A 565 -24.08 -1.31 -3.82
N THR A 566 -23.12 -0.49 -4.21
CA THR A 566 -23.33 0.63 -5.15
C THR A 566 -23.57 0.11 -6.58
N LEU A 567 -22.92 -1.00 -6.92
CA LEU A 567 -22.99 -1.64 -8.23
C LEU A 567 -23.10 -3.16 -8.07
N THR A 568 -24.12 -3.78 -8.64
CA THR A 568 -24.30 -5.24 -8.72
C THR A 568 -23.77 -5.80 -10.06
N ILE A 569 -23.77 -7.13 -10.20
CA ILE A 569 -23.41 -7.80 -11.46
C ILE A 569 -24.41 -7.43 -12.56
N GLU A 570 -25.70 -7.44 -12.21
CA GLU A 570 -26.80 -7.11 -13.11
C GLU A 570 -26.69 -5.67 -13.61
N ASP A 571 -26.44 -4.73 -12.70
CA ASP A 571 -26.19 -3.32 -13.07
C ASP A 571 -25.01 -3.18 -14.03
N ALA A 572 -23.92 -3.90 -13.79
CA ALA A 572 -22.74 -3.82 -14.64
C ALA A 572 -23.07 -4.25 -16.07
N TRP A 573 -23.86 -5.31 -16.23
CA TRP A 573 -24.34 -5.73 -17.54
C TRP A 573 -25.26 -4.69 -18.19
N GLU A 574 -26.19 -4.09 -17.45
CA GLU A 574 -27.08 -3.03 -17.96
C GLU A 574 -26.33 -1.73 -18.31
N LEU A 575 -25.22 -1.47 -17.63
CA LEU A 575 -24.34 -0.34 -17.93
C LEU A 575 -23.59 -0.52 -19.25
N GLY A 576 -23.51 -1.74 -19.77
CA GLY A 576 -22.87 -2.06 -21.04
C GLY A 576 -21.44 -2.60 -20.88
N PHE A 577 -21.11 -3.18 -19.73
CA PHE A 577 -19.90 -3.99 -19.60
C PHE A 577 -20.08 -5.35 -20.29
N ASP A 578 -19.04 -5.79 -20.99
CA ASP A 578 -19.00 -7.09 -21.65
C ASP A 578 -18.38 -8.16 -20.74
N HIS A 579 -17.52 -7.76 -19.80
CA HIS A 579 -16.83 -8.64 -18.86
C HIS A 579 -16.63 -8.00 -17.50
N ILE A 580 -16.60 -8.82 -16.44
CA ILE A 580 -16.26 -8.40 -15.06
C ILE A 580 -15.03 -9.19 -14.59
N ALA A 581 -14.04 -8.47 -14.08
CA ALA A 581 -12.83 -9.00 -13.48
C ALA A 581 -12.74 -8.61 -11.99
N ILE A 582 -12.79 -9.60 -11.10
CA ILE A 582 -12.75 -9.41 -9.65
C ILE A 582 -11.30 -9.46 -9.17
N ALA A 583 -10.78 -8.32 -8.75
CA ALA A 583 -9.47 -8.14 -8.11
C ALA A 583 -9.64 -7.46 -6.74
N ALA A 584 -10.67 -7.85 -6.00
CA ALA A 584 -11.09 -7.23 -4.73
C ALA A 584 -10.13 -7.50 -3.55
N GLY A 585 -9.20 -8.44 -3.72
CA GLY A 585 -8.10 -8.70 -2.80
C GLY A 585 -8.53 -9.38 -1.50
N ALA A 586 -7.80 -9.07 -0.42
CA ALA A 586 -8.07 -9.59 0.91
C ALA A 586 -9.38 -9.04 1.51
N GLY A 587 -10.10 -9.92 2.19
CA GLY A 587 -11.35 -9.67 2.90
C GLY A 587 -11.19 -9.64 4.42
N ARG A 588 -11.90 -10.53 5.10
CA ARG A 588 -12.12 -10.47 6.56
C ARG A 588 -10.84 -10.83 7.36
N PRO A 589 -10.50 -10.09 8.43
CA PRO A 589 -9.41 -10.47 9.32
C PRO A 589 -9.79 -11.61 10.26
N THR A 590 -8.81 -12.46 10.56
CA THR A 590 -8.97 -13.61 11.45
C THR A 590 -9.16 -13.16 12.89
N ILE A 591 -10.23 -13.66 13.54
CA ILE A 591 -10.50 -13.40 14.96
C ILE A 591 -9.92 -14.56 15.78
N ILE A 592 -8.88 -14.26 16.57
CA ILE A 592 -8.27 -15.24 17.47
C ILE A 592 -9.14 -15.51 18.71
N GLY A 593 -9.09 -16.73 19.23
CA GLY A 593 -9.70 -17.09 20.51
C GLY A 593 -8.91 -16.51 21.67
N MET A 594 -9.42 -15.43 22.27
CA MET A 594 -8.85 -14.77 23.46
C MET A 594 -10.00 -14.17 24.26
N LYS A 595 -10.03 -14.38 25.59
CA LYS A 595 -11.03 -13.73 26.45
C LYS A 595 -10.81 -12.22 26.42
N ASN A 596 -11.89 -11.44 26.35
CA ASN A 596 -11.87 -9.98 26.27
C ASN A 596 -11.22 -9.40 24.98
N ASN A 597 -11.27 -10.09 23.84
CA ASN A 597 -10.60 -9.70 22.59
C ASN A 597 -11.04 -8.35 21.97
N LEU A 598 -12.11 -7.72 22.44
CA LEU A 598 -12.58 -6.41 21.94
C LEU A 598 -12.74 -5.34 23.02
N ILE A 599 -12.06 -5.48 24.17
CA ILE A 599 -12.04 -4.38 25.16
C ILE A 599 -11.27 -3.18 24.63
N ARG A 600 -11.51 -2.02 25.26
CA ARG A 600 -10.88 -0.75 24.87
C ARG A 600 -9.35 -0.88 24.92
N GLY A 601 -8.69 -0.43 23.85
CA GLY A 601 -7.25 -0.55 23.63
C GLY A 601 -6.84 -1.74 22.74
N ILE A 602 -7.76 -2.65 22.37
CA ILE A 602 -7.48 -3.72 21.41
C ILE A 602 -8.05 -3.37 20.03
N ARG A 603 -7.23 -3.54 18.98
CA ARG A 603 -7.58 -3.32 17.58
C ARG A 603 -7.13 -4.50 16.71
N LYS A 604 -7.71 -4.61 15.52
CA LYS A 604 -7.12 -5.46 14.46
C LYS A 604 -6.03 -4.66 13.75
N ALA A 605 -5.02 -5.35 13.23
CA ALA A 605 -3.94 -4.68 12.51
C ALA A 605 -4.44 -3.95 11.26
N SER A 606 -5.44 -4.52 10.56
CA SER A 606 -6.08 -3.86 9.42
C SER A 606 -6.80 -2.55 9.82
N ASP A 607 -7.51 -2.52 10.95
CA ASP A 607 -8.08 -1.28 11.52
C ASP A 607 -6.98 -0.23 11.74
N PHE A 608 -5.91 -0.59 12.46
CA PHE A 608 -4.81 0.33 12.76
C PHE A 608 -4.13 0.87 11.50
N LEU A 609 -3.68 -0.02 10.59
CA LEU A 609 -2.95 0.38 9.39
C LEU A 609 -3.83 1.20 8.44
N MET A 610 -5.09 0.82 8.23
CA MET A 610 -6.01 1.60 7.39
C MET A 610 -6.37 2.95 8.02
N ALA A 611 -6.57 3.02 9.34
CA ALA A 611 -6.80 4.28 10.02
C ALA A 611 -5.57 5.20 9.89
N LEU A 612 -4.37 4.67 10.10
CA LEU A 612 -3.11 5.42 10.00
C LEU A 612 -2.87 5.92 8.57
N GLN A 613 -2.95 5.02 7.59
CA GLN A 613 -2.53 5.26 6.21
C GLN A 613 -3.59 5.93 5.34
N LEU A 614 -4.89 5.69 5.54
CA LEU A 614 -5.94 6.31 4.69
C LEU A 614 -6.45 7.66 5.22
N THR A 615 -6.31 7.93 6.52
CA THR A 615 -6.70 9.25 7.09
C THR A 615 -5.52 10.22 7.19
N GLY A 616 -4.28 9.71 7.06
CA GLY A 616 -3.07 10.49 7.28
C GLY A 616 -2.91 10.91 8.73
N ALA A 617 -3.28 10.07 9.70
CA ALA A 617 -3.19 10.40 11.12
C ALA A 617 -1.75 10.76 11.56
N PHE A 618 -0.74 10.23 10.87
CA PHE A 618 0.67 10.58 11.07
C PHE A 618 1.07 11.96 10.53
N LYS A 619 0.32 12.54 9.59
CA LYS A 619 0.67 13.82 8.98
C LYS A 619 0.55 14.95 10.00
N LYS A 620 1.47 15.90 9.98
CA LYS A 620 1.45 17.05 10.92
C LYS A 620 0.26 17.98 10.66
N ASP A 621 -0.15 18.12 9.41
CA ASP A 621 -1.24 18.99 8.94
C ASP A 621 -2.63 18.32 8.94
N SER A 622 -2.76 17.08 9.42
CA SER A 622 -4.04 16.34 9.47
C SER A 622 -4.77 16.52 10.81
N LEU A 623 -6.10 16.65 10.75
CA LEU A 623 -7.02 16.63 11.90
C LEU A 623 -7.55 15.23 12.24
N ALA A 624 -7.13 14.18 11.52
CA ALA A 624 -7.59 12.81 11.74
C ALA A 624 -7.20 12.27 13.12
N ASN A 625 -8.01 11.33 13.62
CA ASN A 625 -7.95 10.84 14.99
C ASN A 625 -7.59 9.35 15.03
N LEU A 626 -6.40 9.06 15.55
CA LEU A 626 -5.97 7.71 15.89
C LEU A 626 -5.28 7.77 17.26
N GLN A 627 -5.83 7.10 18.24
CA GLN A 627 -5.28 7.09 19.60
C GLN A 627 -4.67 5.73 19.92
N VAL A 628 -3.38 5.76 20.27
CA VAL A 628 -2.63 4.64 20.83
C VAL A 628 -1.91 5.06 22.12
N GLN A 629 -1.60 4.07 22.96
CA GLN A 629 -0.95 4.23 24.26
C GLN A 629 0.12 3.14 24.45
N LEU A 630 1.20 3.46 25.17
CA LEU A 630 2.27 2.51 25.48
C LEU A 630 2.15 1.97 26.92
N PRO A 631 2.68 0.76 27.21
CA PRO A 631 3.31 -0.20 26.29
C PRO A 631 2.34 -0.78 25.26
N ALA A 632 2.85 -1.22 24.12
CA ALA A 632 2.05 -1.82 23.05
C ALA A 632 2.49 -3.25 22.70
N ILE A 633 1.52 -4.13 22.39
CA ILE A 633 1.77 -5.50 21.94
C ILE A 633 1.10 -5.75 20.58
N VAL A 634 1.84 -6.32 19.64
CA VAL A 634 1.33 -6.82 18.38
C VAL A 634 1.29 -8.35 18.42
N ILE A 635 0.17 -8.96 18.07
CA ILE A 635 0.03 -10.42 18.03
C ILE A 635 0.07 -10.90 16.57
N GLY A 636 1.10 -11.61 16.16
CA GLY A 636 1.22 -12.19 14.82
C GLY A 636 2.65 -12.20 14.27
N GLY A 637 3.02 -13.24 13.52
CA GLY A 637 4.40 -13.43 12.98
C GLY A 637 4.55 -13.19 11.48
N GLY A 638 3.54 -12.63 10.81
CA GLY A 638 3.59 -12.26 9.40
C GLY A 638 4.07 -10.81 9.19
N LEU A 639 4.25 -10.40 7.93
CA LEU A 639 4.64 -9.04 7.58
C LEU A 639 3.68 -7.98 8.14
N THR A 640 2.36 -8.23 8.12
CA THR A 640 1.38 -7.32 8.75
C THR A 640 1.69 -7.05 10.22
N GLY A 641 2.19 -8.04 10.95
CA GLY A 641 2.59 -7.87 12.35
C GLY A 641 3.86 -7.01 12.48
N VAL A 642 4.85 -7.27 11.63
CA VAL A 642 6.09 -6.48 11.57
C VAL A 642 5.80 -5.02 11.22
N ASP A 643 5.04 -4.78 10.14
CA ASP A 643 4.61 -3.46 9.69
C ASP A 643 3.79 -2.74 10.78
N THR A 644 2.87 -3.43 11.47
CA THR A 644 2.11 -2.82 12.57
C THR A 644 3.01 -2.42 13.74
N ALA A 645 4.02 -3.22 14.09
CA ALA A 645 4.92 -2.94 15.20
C ALA A 645 5.84 -1.75 14.92
N THR A 646 6.44 -1.69 13.73
CA THR A 646 7.32 -0.56 13.33
C THR A 646 6.52 0.74 13.17
N GLU A 647 5.30 0.68 12.66
CA GLU A 647 4.44 1.86 12.55
C GLU A 647 3.93 2.35 13.91
N LEU A 648 3.60 1.46 14.86
CA LEU A 648 3.28 1.86 16.24
C LEU A 648 4.47 2.56 16.91
N MET A 649 5.67 2.01 16.74
CA MET A 649 6.92 2.57 17.26
C MET A 649 7.18 3.99 16.75
N ALA A 650 6.95 4.24 15.46
CA ALA A 650 7.12 5.55 14.85
C ALA A 650 5.93 6.51 15.10
N TYR A 651 4.70 5.99 15.19
CA TYR A 651 3.49 6.80 15.35
C TYR A 651 3.39 7.47 16.71
N TYR A 652 3.75 6.75 17.78
CA TYR A 652 3.53 7.26 19.15
C TYR A 652 4.23 8.61 19.40
N PRO A 653 5.53 8.79 19.10
CA PRO A 653 6.19 10.10 19.21
C PRO A 653 5.49 11.21 18.41
N VAL A 654 5.02 10.90 17.19
CA VAL A 654 4.31 11.86 16.33
C VAL A 654 2.96 12.26 16.95
N GLN A 655 2.20 11.30 17.48
CA GLN A 655 0.91 11.56 18.12
C GLN A 655 1.06 12.51 19.34
N VAL A 656 2.00 12.22 20.23
CA VAL A 656 2.19 13.01 21.46
C VAL A 656 2.78 14.39 21.18
N GLU A 657 3.67 14.52 20.19
CA GLU A 657 4.18 15.80 19.74
C GLU A 657 3.06 16.66 19.10
N LYS A 658 2.19 16.05 18.28
CA LYS A 658 1.00 16.71 17.74
C LYS A 658 0.03 17.15 18.85
N ALA A 659 -0.18 16.31 19.86
CA ALA A 659 -1.04 16.65 21.00
C ALA A 659 -0.49 17.87 21.76
N LEU A 660 0.81 17.89 22.06
CA LEU A 660 1.46 19.03 22.71
C LEU A 660 1.37 20.31 21.87
N ALA A 661 1.69 20.24 20.57
CA ALA A 661 1.64 21.41 19.70
C ALA A 661 0.22 22.01 19.60
N ARG A 662 -0.82 21.17 19.55
CA ARG A 662 -2.22 21.62 19.57
C ARG A 662 -2.60 22.20 20.92
N HIS A 663 -2.16 21.57 22.02
CA HIS A 663 -2.41 22.05 23.36
C HIS A 663 -1.88 23.47 23.55
N GLU A 664 -0.63 23.73 23.17
CA GLU A 664 -0.01 25.05 23.31
C GLU A 664 -0.75 26.12 22.52
N LYS A 665 -1.14 25.82 21.28
CA LYS A 665 -1.95 26.74 20.46
C LYS A 665 -3.32 27.00 21.06
N LEU A 666 -3.99 25.95 21.56
CA LEU A 666 -5.29 26.09 22.22
C LEU A 666 -5.17 26.83 23.55
N SER A 667 -4.14 26.56 24.34
CA SER A 667 -3.91 27.14 25.66
C SER A 667 -3.67 28.64 25.53
N ALA A 668 -2.90 29.06 24.52
CA ALA A 668 -2.69 30.47 24.21
C ALA A 668 -4.01 31.23 23.90
N GLU A 669 -5.03 30.54 23.37
CA GLU A 669 -6.30 31.15 22.96
C GLU A 669 -7.44 30.97 23.99
N LEU A 670 -7.45 29.87 24.75
CA LEU A 670 -8.55 29.47 25.64
C LEU A 670 -8.14 29.32 27.12
N GLY A 671 -6.85 29.11 27.41
CA GLY A 671 -6.35 28.65 28.70
C GLY A 671 -6.51 27.15 28.94
N ASP A 672 -5.65 26.56 29.79
CA ASP A 672 -5.64 25.12 30.06
C ASP A 672 -6.93 24.60 30.69
N GLU A 673 -7.53 25.37 31.61
CA GLU A 673 -8.72 24.98 32.33
C GLU A 673 -9.90 24.72 31.37
N ALA A 674 -10.07 25.56 30.35
CA ALA A 674 -11.13 25.40 29.36
C ALA A 674 -10.96 24.15 28.49
N ILE A 675 -9.71 23.76 28.21
CA ILE A 675 -9.39 22.52 27.46
C ILE A 675 -9.69 21.31 28.34
N LEU A 676 -9.16 21.31 29.57
CA LEU A 676 -9.28 20.19 30.50
C LEU A 676 -10.73 19.98 30.98
N ALA A 677 -11.55 21.03 31.02
CA ALA A 677 -12.98 20.93 31.35
C ALA A 677 -13.80 20.13 30.32
N LYS A 678 -13.27 19.90 29.11
CA LYS A 678 -13.91 19.03 28.10
C LYS A 678 -13.60 17.54 28.28
N LEU A 679 -12.63 17.21 29.12
CA LEU A 679 -12.14 15.87 29.31
C LEU A 679 -12.61 15.33 30.68
N ASP A 680 -13.08 14.09 30.70
CA ASP A 680 -13.37 13.38 31.95
C ASP A 680 -12.08 12.98 32.71
N ALA A 681 -12.19 12.32 33.86
CA ALA A 681 -11.03 11.98 34.67
C ALA A 681 -10.03 11.05 33.95
N GLU A 682 -10.53 10.06 33.22
CA GLU A 682 -9.72 9.10 32.46
C GLU A 682 -9.05 9.78 31.27
N GLU A 683 -9.83 10.58 30.54
CA GLU A 683 -9.37 11.34 29.38
C GLU A 683 -8.29 12.35 29.76
N ARG A 684 -8.45 13.03 30.91
CA ARG A 684 -7.45 13.95 31.45
C ARG A 684 -6.14 13.25 31.77
N ALA A 685 -6.18 12.08 32.43
CA ALA A 685 -4.97 11.31 32.73
C ALA A 685 -4.23 10.87 31.47
N THR A 686 -4.98 10.40 30.46
CA THR A 686 -4.42 10.02 29.15
C THR A 686 -3.80 11.23 28.45
N TYR A 687 -4.50 12.36 28.42
CA TYR A 687 -4.02 13.58 27.77
C TYR A 687 -2.79 14.15 28.47
N GLN A 688 -2.75 14.17 29.81
CA GLN A 688 -1.58 14.57 30.59
C GLN A 688 -0.36 13.72 30.24
N THR A 689 -0.53 12.39 30.15
CA THR A 689 0.54 11.49 29.69
C THR A 689 1.03 11.87 28.30
N PHE A 690 0.13 12.19 27.36
CA PHE A 690 0.53 12.65 26.02
C PHE A 690 1.28 13.98 26.06
N LEU A 691 0.89 14.93 26.91
CA LEU A 691 1.60 16.21 27.04
C LEU A 691 3.00 16.01 27.64
N GLU A 692 3.13 15.16 28.65
CA GLU A 692 4.42 14.81 29.27
C GLU A 692 5.35 14.14 28.27
N HIS A 693 4.86 13.13 27.55
CA HIS A 693 5.66 12.43 26.54
C HIS A 693 5.98 13.35 25.35
N GLY A 694 5.05 14.23 24.94
CA GLY A 694 5.29 15.24 23.92
C GLY A 694 6.42 16.20 24.28
N ARG A 695 6.51 16.61 25.56
CA ARG A 695 7.62 17.45 26.04
C ARG A 695 8.94 16.68 26.02
N ALA A 696 8.94 15.42 26.40
CA ALA A 696 10.13 14.56 26.33
C ALA A 696 10.61 14.35 24.87
N VAL A 697 9.69 14.13 23.93
CA VAL A 697 10.02 14.07 22.49
C VAL A 697 10.66 15.36 22.02
N ARG A 698 10.09 16.52 22.37
CA ARG A 698 10.67 17.82 22.00
C ARG A 698 12.05 18.05 22.62
N ALA A 699 12.22 17.71 23.89
CA ALA A 699 13.51 17.81 24.59
C ALA A 699 14.58 16.92 23.93
N GLU A 700 14.22 15.69 23.54
CA GLU A 700 15.12 14.79 22.82
C GLU A 700 15.49 15.34 21.43
N ARG A 701 14.54 15.95 20.71
CA ARG A 701 14.86 16.63 19.44
C ARG A 701 15.83 17.80 19.63
N GLU A 702 15.62 18.62 20.65
CA GLU A 702 16.49 19.76 20.98
C GLU A 702 17.90 19.29 21.37
N GLN A 703 17.99 18.26 22.21
CA GLN A 703 19.25 17.64 22.61
C GLN A 703 19.98 17.02 21.42
N ALA A 704 19.30 16.20 20.61
CA ALA A 704 19.87 15.57 19.43
C ALA A 704 20.40 16.60 18.43
N LYS A 705 19.66 17.71 18.23
CA LYS A 705 20.10 18.83 17.39
C LYS A 705 21.35 19.51 17.96
N ALA A 706 21.42 19.74 19.27
CA ALA A 706 22.59 20.33 19.91
C ALA A 706 23.84 19.43 19.80
N GLU A 707 23.65 18.12 19.77
CA GLU A 707 24.70 17.11 19.65
C GLU A 707 25.01 16.70 18.19
N GLY A 708 24.24 17.20 17.20
CA GLY A 708 24.44 16.85 15.79
C GLY A 708 24.07 15.40 15.43
N ARG A 709 23.18 14.76 16.20
CA ARG A 709 22.73 13.37 15.99
C ARG A 709 21.24 13.28 15.65
N THR A 710 20.79 12.10 15.23
CA THR A 710 19.37 11.80 15.08
C THR A 710 18.70 11.61 16.46
N PRO A 711 17.45 12.05 16.66
CA PRO A 711 16.70 11.81 17.90
C PRO A 711 16.54 10.32 18.22
N ASP A 712 16.82 9.92 19.46
CA ASP A 712 16.70 8.55 19.94
C ASP A 712 15.33 8.31 20.58
N PHE A 713 14.32 8.14 19.73
CA PHE A 713 12.98 7.76 20.20
C PHE A 713 12.90 6.31 20.66
N ILE A 714 13.87 5.46 20.33
CA ILE A 714 13.92 4.07 20.81
C ILE A 714 14.07 4.06 22.32
N LYS A 715 14.98 4.87 22.84
CA LYS A 715 15.17 5.06 24.29
C LYS A 715 13.90 5.53 24.98
N LEU A 716 13.22 6.55 24.45
CA LEU A 716 12.00 7.09 25.04
C LEU A 716 10.86 6.06 25.04
N VAL A 717 10.59 5.44 23.89
CA VAL A 717 9.51 4.45 23.76
C VAL A 717 9.76 3.24 24.67
N ARG A 718 11.02 2.78 24.80
CA ARG A 718 11.38 1.72 25.76
C ARG A 718 11.16 2.14 27.22
N ALA A 719 11.47 3.40 27.57
CA ALA A 719 11.19 3.93 28.91
C ALA A 719 9.67 3.95 29.23
N TRP A 720 8.82 4.03 28.22
CA TRP A 720 7.36 3.95 28.33
C TRP A 720 6.81 2.52 28.14
N GLY A 721 7.69 1.51 28.21
CA GLY A 721 7.35 0.08 28.14
C GLY A 721 7.50 -0.57 26.76
N GLY A 722 7.74 0.22 25.70
CA GLY A 722 8.12 -0.28 24.38
C GLY A 722 6.99 -0.83 23.52
N VAL A 723 7.39 -1.35 22.35
CA VAL A 723 6.53 -2.08 21.42
C VAL A 723 7.09 -3.49 21.25
N SER A 724 6.25 -4.50 21.51
CA SER A 724 6.65 -5.92 21.39
C SER A 724 5.74 -6.67 20.42
N LEU A 725 6.31 -7.59 19.64
CA LEU A 725 5.59 -8.50 18.77
C LEU A 725 5.62 -9.91 19.37
N ALA A 726 4.45 -10.43 19.74
CA ALA A 726 4.27 -11.77 20.29
C ALA A 726 3.84 -12.75 19.20
N TYR A 727 4.48 -13.92 19.16
CA TYR A 727 4.17 -14.99 18.23
C TYR A 727 4.10 -16.35 18.91
N ARG A 728 3.13 -17.18 18.52
CA ARG A 728 2.86 -18.49 19.16
C ARG A 728 3.93 -19.56 18.90
N ARG A 729 4.82 -19.36 17.94
CA ARG A 729 5.92 -20.28 17.57
C ARG A 729 7.27 -19.56 17.71
N GLY A 730 8.37 -20.23 17.33
CA GLY A 730 9.66 -19.56 17.20
C GLY A 730 9.67 -18.52 16.07
N LEU A 731 10.55 -17.53 16.18
CA LEU A 731 10.73 -16.49 15.16
C LEU A 731 11.15 -17.11 13.82
N THR A 732 12.01 -18.13 13.84
CA THR A 732 12.46 -18.86 12.63
C THR A 732 11.33 -19.59 11.90
N GLU A 733 10.24 -19.93 12.59
CA GLU A 733 9.04 -20.53 12.02
C GLU A 733 8.06 -19.49 11.46
N SER A 734 8.26 -18.21 11.78
CA SER A 734 7.34 -17.14 11.39
C SER A 734 7.37 -16.90 9.87
N PRO A 735 6.22 -16.60 9.23
CA PRO A 735 6.19 -16.24 7.82
C PRO A 735 7.08 -15.05 7.49
N ALA A 736 7.16 -14.05 8.38
CA ALA A 736 8.05 -12.90 8.19
C ALA A 736 9.52 -13.33 8.12
N TYR A 737 10.00 -14.20 9.01
CA TYR A 737 11.38 -14.70 8.95
C TYR A 737 11.61 -15.54 7.70
N ARG A 738 10.73 -16.50 7.41
CA ARG A 738 10.92 -17.43 6.30
C ARG A 738 10.94 -16.69 4.97
N LEU A 739 9.90 -15.89 4.74
CA LEU A 739 9.70 -15.23 3.46
C LEU A 739 10.50 -13.91 3.37
N ASN A 740 10.70 -13.17 4.46
CA ASN A 740 11.20 -11.79 4.46
C ASN A 740 12.07 -11.45 5.69
N HIS A 741 13.04 -12.29 6.04
CA HIS A 741 13.97 -12.05 7.17
C HIS A 741 14.66 -10.67 7.16
N GLU A 742 14.79 -10.07 5.98
CA GLU A 742 15.28 -8.71 5.79
C GLU A 742 14.39 -7.69 6.55
N GLU A 743 13.07 -7.84 6.52
CA GLU A 743 12.13 -6.97 7.26
C GLU A 743 12.13 -7.24 8.77
N VAL A 744 12.37 -8.50 9.18
CA VAL A 744 12.57 -8.83 10.59
C VAL A 744 13.82 -8.12 11.13
N SER A 745 14.92 -8.15 10.36
CA SER A 745 16.16 -7.44 10.71
C SER A 745 15.91 -5.95 10.87
N LYS A 746 15.17 -5.33 9.94
CA LYS A 746 14.83 -3.90 10.00
C LYS A 746 13.95 -3.53 11.18
N ALA A 747 13.02 -4.39 11.58
CA ALA A 747 12.23 -4.17 12.79
C ALA A 747 13.08 -4.25 14.07
N LEU A 748 14.05 -5.17 14.13
CA LEU A 748 15.00 -5.26 15.23
C LEU A 748 15.92 -4.03 15.30
N GLU A 749 16.36 -3.50 14.15
CA GLU A 749 17.10 -2.22 14.05
C GLU A 749 16.25 -1.06 14.62
N GLU A 750 14.93 -1.04 14.42
CA GLU A 750 14.03 -0.02 15.00
C GLU A 750 13.69 -0.25 16.48
N GLY A 751 14.30 -1.26 17.13
CA GLY A 751 14.16 -1.51 18.56
C GLY A 751 12.94 -2.32 18.96
N ILE A 752 12.23 -2.94 18.01
CA ILE A 752 11.11 -3.84 18.27
C ILE A 752 11.59 -5.10 18.98
N ARG A 753 10.87 -5.51 20.01
CA ARG A 753 11.12 -6.77 20.73
C ARG A 753 10.26 -7.89 20.17
N PHE A 754 10.82 -9.07 19.95
CA PHE A 754 10.06 -10.27 19.57
C PHE A 754 9.94 -11.20 20.77
N ILE A 755 8.72 -11.64 21.07
CA ILE A 755 8.42 -12.56 22.16
C ILE A 755 7.88 -13.86 21.54
N GLU A 756 8.75 -14.87 21.52
CA GLU A 756 8.49 -16.15 20.88
C GLU A 756 7.61 -17.06 21.74
N ARG A 757 7.00 -18.09 21.13
CA ARG A 757 6.28 -19.17 21.84
C ARG A 757 5.18 -18.67 22.81
N MET A 758 4.49 -17.58 22.47
CA MET A 758 3.42 -17.03 23.30
C MET A 758 2.07 -17.08 22.58
N SER A 759 1.09 -17.78 23.16
CA SER A 759 -0.30 -17.76 22.71
C SER A 759 -1.16 -16.92 23.64
N PRO A 760 -1.89 -15.91 23.15
CA PRO A 760 -2.72 -15.07 24.02
C PRO A 760 -3.92 -15.85 24.56
N VAL A 761 -4.27 -15.60 25.81
CA VAL A 761 -5.36 -16.29 26.53
C VAL A 761 -6.44 -15.31 26.96
N GLU A 762 -6.04 -14.20 27.57
CA GLU A 762 -6.96 -13.20 28.12
C GLU A 762 -6.35 -11.79 28.05
N ALA A 763 -7.17 -10.82 27.66
CA ALA A 763 -6.86 -9.42 27.89
C ALA A 763 -7.37 -8.96 29.25
N LEU A 764 -6.45 -8.52 30.10
CA LEU A 764 -6.72 -8.10 31.47
C LEU A 764 -7.12 -6.63 31.47
N GLN A 765 -8.22 -6.32 32.13
CA GLN A 765 -8.78 -4.97 32.24
C GLN A 765 -8.19 -4.22 33.45
N ASP A 766 -8.09 -2.90 33.34
CA ASP A 766 -7.97 -2.01 34.49
C ASP A 766 -9.35 -1.60 35.03
N GLU A 767 -9.34 -0.72 36.05
CA GLU A 767 -10.53 -0.19 36.72
C GLU A 767 -11.51 0.53 35.79
N THR A 768 -11.04 0.98 34.61
CA THR A 768 -11.85 1.68 33.62
C THR A 768 -12.41 0.75 32.53
N GLY A 769 -12.00 -0.52 32.52
CA GLY A 769 -12.34 -1.51 31.50
C GLY A 769 -11.43 -1.48 30.28
N ALA A 770 -10.35 -0.69 30.29
CA ALA A 770 -9.33 -0.67 29.24
C ALA A 770 -8.30 -1.79 29.46
N VAL A 771 -7.62 -2.21 28.40
CA VAL A 771 -6.52 -3.18 28.53
C VAL A 771 -5.38 -2.60 29.39
N ARG A 772 -4.92 -3.40 30.36
CA ARG A 772 -3.70 -3.12 31.15
C ARG A 772 -2.57 -4.09 30.88
N ALA A 773 -2.91 -5.32 30.50
CA ALA A 773 -1.96 -6.39 30.24
C ALA A 773 -2.62 -7.50 29.41
N LEU A 774 -1.79 -8.33 28.79
CA LEU A 774 -2.18 -9.59 28.16
C LEU A 774 -1.63 -10.77 28.96
N ARG A 775 -2.48 -11.75 29.24
CA ARG A 775 -2.07 -13.05 29.74
C ARG A 775 -1.80 -13.99 28.57
N PHE A 776 -0.60 -14.53 28.53
CA PHE A 776 -0.17 -15.51 27.54
C PHE A 776 0.04 -16.87 28.19
N GLU A 777 -0.16 -17.94 27.41
CA GLU A 777 0.34 -19.27 27.71
C GLU A 777 1.59 -19.55 26.87
N ARG A 778 2.65 -20.06 27.51
CA ARG A 778 3.86 -20.49 26.81
C ARG A 778 3.56 -21.75 26.01
N MET A 779 4.02 -21.75 24.76
CA MET A 779 3.82 -22.83 23.80
C MET A 779 5.05 -23.73 23.72
N VAL A 780 4.82 -25.03 23.82
CA VAL A 780 5.84 -26.07 23.68
C VAL A 780 5.51 -26.98 22.50
N THR A 781 6.53 -27.58 21.91
CA THR A 781 6.35 -28.56 20.85
C THR A 781 6.40 -29.95 21.48
N VAL A 782 5.28 -30.69 21.39
CA VAL A 782 5.15 -32.06 21.89
C VAL A 782 4.67 -32.93 20.73
N ASP A 783 5.45 -33.97 20.38
CA ASP A 783 5.18 -34.85 19.23
C ASP A 783 4.98 -34.08 17.91
N GLY A 784 5.78 -33.02 17.70
CA GLY A 784 5.69 -32.16 16.51
C GLY A 784 4.46 -31.23 16.48
N LYS A 785 3.58 -31.28 17.48
CA LYS A 785 2.41 -30.40 17.61
C LYS A 785 2.66 -29.32 18.65
N LEU A 786 2.24 -28.11 18.33
CA LEU A 786 2.27 -26.99 19.26
C LEU A 786 1.18 -27.17 20.31
N LYS A 787 1.54 -27.22 21.58
CA LYS A 787 0.61 -27.35 22.72
C LYS A 787 0.92 -26.28 23.77
N GLY A 788 -0.11 -25.90 24.52
CA GLY A 788 0.06 -25.06 25.72
C GLY A 788 0.84 -25.82 26.80
N SER A 789 1.75 -25.12 27.47
CA SER A 789 2.57 -25.71 28.55
C SER A 789 1.89 -25.68 29.92
N GLY A 790 0.76 -24.98 30.07
CA GLY A 790 0.16 -24.65 31.36
C GLY A 790 0.90 -23.54 32.13
N GLN A 791 2.01 -23.01 31.61
CA GLN A 791 2.72 -21.87 32.20
C GLN A 791 2.18 -20.56 31.61
N PHE A 792 1.81 -19.63 32.49
CA PHE A 792 1.20 -18.35 32.11
C PHE A 792 2.06 -17.15 32.50
N PHE A 793 2.05 -16.13 31.65
CA PHE A 793 2.83 -14.90 31.81
C PHE A 793 1.94 -13.70 31.53
N GLU A 794 2.10 -12.64 32.32
CA GLU A 794 1.42 -11.36 32.08
C GLU A 794 2.40 -10.36 31.49
N LEU A 795 2.03 -9.77 30.35
CA LEU A 795 2.80 -8.71 29.69
C LEU A 795 1.98 -7.41 29.69
N PRO A 796 2.50 -6.30 30.24
CA PRO A 796 1.81 -5.01 30.25
C PRO A 796 1.49 -4.52 28.83
N ALA A 797 0.28 -4.00 28.64
CA ALA A 797 -0.15 -3.42 27.38
C ALA A 797 -1.29 -2.42 27.59
N ARG A 798 -1.20 -1.24 26.97
CA ARG A 798 -2.27 -0.24 26.83
C ARG A 798 -2.83 -0.19 25.41
N THR A 799 -2.08 -0.70 24.44
CA THR A 799 -2.53 -0.92 23.06
C THR A 799 -2.18 -2.34 22.63
N VAL A 800 -3.14 -3.05 22.03
CA VAL A 800 -2.93 -4.38 21.44
C VAL A 800 -3.42 -4.39 20.01
N CYS A 801 -2.57 -4.80 19.07
CA CYS A 801 -2.96 -4.97 17.67
C CYS A 801 -2.88 -6.44 17.26
N VAL A 802 -3.98 -7.00 16.76
CA VAL A 802 -4.05 -8.41 16.31
C VAL A 802 -3.83 -8.52 14.80
N ALA A 803 -2.73 -9.16 14.39
CA ALA A 803 -2.28 -9.40 13.02
C ALA A 803 -2.29 -10.91 12.68
N ALA A 804 -3.47 -11.54 12.73
CA ALA A 804 -3.62 -12.99 12.59
C ALA A 804 -3.90 -13.48 11.15
N GLY A 805 -3.69 -12.64 10.13
CA GLY A 805 -4.01 -12.94 8.72
C GLY A 805 -5.45 -12.61 8.33
N THR A 806 -5.75 -12.70 7.04
CA THR A 806 -7.03 -12.37 6.40
C THR A 806 -7.48 -13.48 5.46
N SER A 807 -8.79 -13.64 5.27
CA SER A 807 -9.37 -14.46 4.20
C SER A 807 -9.47 -13.63 2.90
N PRO A 808 -9.60 -14.24 1.71
CA PRO A 808 -9.94 -13.51 0.48
C PRO A 808 -11.32 -12.82 0.57
N ASN A 809 -11.56 -11.82 -0.28
CA ASN A 809 -12.82 -11.10 -0.34
C ASN A 809 -13.83 -11.82 -1.26
N VAL A 810 -14.63 -12.71 -0.68
CA VAL A 810 -15.77 -13.39 -1.35
C VAL A 810 -17.12 -12.80 -0.93
N THR A 811 -17.14 -11.55 -0.46
CA THR A 811 -18.32 -10.93 0.17
C THR A 811 -19.55 -10.92 -0.74
N TYR A 812 -19.37 -10.80 -2.05
CA TYR A 812 -20.48 -10.79 -3.01
C TYR A 812 -21.33 -12.06 -2.90
N GLU A 813 -20.71 -13.24 -2.83
CA GLU A 813 -21.44 -14.52 -2.68
C GLU A 813 -22.22 -14.59 -1.36
N ARG A 814 -21.72 -13.94 -0.31
CA ARG A 814 -22.41 -13.91 0.98
C ARG A 814 -23.60 -12.96 1.01
N GLU A 815 -23.52 -11.86 0.25
CA GLU A 815 -24.63 -10.93 0.07
C GLU A 815 -25.69 -11.47 -0.90
N TYR A 816 -25.25 -12.20 -1.93
CA TYR A 816 -26.10 -12.78 -2.97
C TYR A 816 -25.83 -14.29 -3.11
N PRO A 817 -26.26 -15.13 -2.15
CA PRO A 817 -25.99 -16.57 -2.17
C PRO A 817 -26.47 -17.26 -3.45
N GLY A 818 -25.64 -18.16 -3.98
CA GLY A 818 -25.89 -18.91 -5.21
C GLY A 818 -25.36 -18.24 -6.48
N THR A 819 -24.60 -17.14 -6.36
CA THR A 819 -23.99 -16.45 -7.50
C THR A 819 -22.72 -17.17 -7.97
N PHE A 820 -21.86 -17.53 -7.02
CA PHE A 820 -20.57 -18.17 -7.23
C PHE A 820 -20.46 -19.45 -6.40
N LYS A 821 -19.92 -20.51 -7.00
CA LYS A 821 -19.44 -21.66 -6.25
C LYS A 821 -18.11 -21.31 -5.58
N LEU A 822 -18.02 -21.58 -4.30
CA LEU A 822 -16.77 -21.51 -3.54
C LEU A 822 -16.07 -22.88 -3.58
N ASP A 823 -14.80 -22.89 -3.25
CA ASP A 823 -14.02 -24.13 -3.05
C ASP A 823 -14.56 -24.95 -1.86
N GLU A 824 -14.01 -26.15 -1.64
CA GLU A 824 -14.45 -27.04 -0.55
C GLU A 824 -14.32 -26.40 0.85
N GLY A 825 -13.34 -25.51 1.02
CA GLY A 825 -13.14 -24.75 2.26
C GLY A 825 -14.13 -23.60 2.46
N GLY A 826 -14.79 -23.16 1.39
CA GLY A 826 -15.63 -21.96 1.39
C GLY A 826 -14.83 -20.66 1.51
N ASP A 827 -13.52 -20.71 1.30
CA ASP A 827 -12.62 -19.58 1.46
C ASP A 827 -12.45 -18.85 0.13
N TYR A 828 -12.23 -19.55 -0.97
CA TYR A 828 -11.97 -18.97 -2.30
C TYR A 828 -13.10 -19.22 -3.29
N PHE A 829 -13.14 -18.45 -4.38
CA PHE A 829 -13.95 -18.82 -5.55
C PHE A 829 -13.40 -20.11 -6.16
N GLN A 830 -14.28 -21.04 -6.54
CA GLN A 830 -13.88 -22.21 -7.32
C GLN A 830 -13.41 -21.74 -8.71
N GLY A 831 -12.18 -22.14 -9.09
CA GLY A 831 -11.60 -21.80 -10.39
C GLY A 831 -12.14 -22.66 -11.53
N TYR A 832 -12.32 -22.04 -12.69
CA TYR A 832 -12.76 -22.66 -13.94
C TYR A 832 -11.91 -22.20 -15.12
N SER A 833 -11.68 -23.11 -16.07
CA SER A 833 -11.09 -22.80 -17.38
C SER A 833 -12.16 -22.71 -18.45
N LEU A 834 -11.94 -21.85 -19.45
CA LEU A 834 -12.77 -21.80 -20.64
C LEU A 834 -12.47 -22.99 -21.57
N VAL A 835 -13.53 -23.55 -22.16
CA VAL A 835 -13.47 -24.56 -23.24
C VAL A 835 -14.26 -24.04 -24.43
N ASP A 836 -13.62 -24.01 -25.61
CA ASP A 836 -14.29 -23.61 -26.88
C ASP A 836 -15.08 -24.81 -27.42
N GLY A 837 -16.35 -24.58 -27.76
CA GLY A 837 -17.25 -25.56 -28.36
C GLY A 837 -18.02 -24.97 -29.54
N GLU A 838 -18.78 -25.81 -30.26
CA GLU A 838 -19.51 -25.38 -31.45
C GLU A 838 -20.55 -24.27 -31.18
N GLN A 839 -21.05 -24.17 -29.95
CA GLN A 839 -22.05 -23.19 -29.51
C GLN A 839 -21.46 -22.01 -28.71
N GLY A 840 -20.13 -21.87 -28.65
CA GLY A 840 -19.42 -20.86 -27.87
C GLY A 840 -18.65 -21.46 -26.68
N PHE A 841 -18.27 -20.61 -25.73
CA PHE A 841 -17.46 -21.03 -24.60
C PHE A 841 -18.28 -21.70 -23.48
N THR A 842 -17.68 -22.68 -22.81
CA THR A 842 -18.18 -23.32 -21.59
C THR A 842 -17.12 -23.32 -20.50
N LEU A 843 -17.51 -23.63 -19.26
CA LEU A 843 -16.60 -23.65 -18.10
C LEU A 843 -16.39 -25.06 -17.58
N GLU A 844 -15.13 -25.43 -17.37
CA GLU A 844 -14.73 -26.66 -16.69
C GLU A 844 -14.01 -26.35 -15.38
N PRO A 845 -14.35 -27.02 -14.26
CA PRO A 845 -13.71 -26.78 -12.98
C PRO A 845 -12.23 -27.15 -13.04
N VAL A 846 -11.41 -26.35 -12.37
CA VAL A 846 -9.98 -26.55 -12.22
C VAL A 846 -9.67 -26.56 -10.73
N GLU A 847 -9.05 -27.63 -10.25
CA GLU A 847 -8.57 -27.69 -8.87
C GLU A 847 -7.45 -26.68 -8.66
N ALA A 848 -7.50 -25.97 -7.53
CA ALA A 848 -6.45 -25.04 -7.16
C ALA A 848 -5.15 -25.82 -6.93
N SER A 849 -4.07 -25.32 -7.52
CA SER A 849 -2.72 -25.85 -7.35
C SER A 849 -1.78 -24.75 -6.88
N GLU A 850 -0.88 -25.06 -5.95
CA GLU A 850 0.25 -24.18 -5.61
C GLU A 850 1.36 -24.24 -6.68
N ASP A 851 1.27 -25.19 -7.61
CA ASP A 851 2.20 -25.33 -8.73
C ASP A 851 1.76 -24.47 -9.90
N LEU A 852 2.55 -23.44 -10.20
CA LEU A 852 2.32 -22.51 -11.30
C LEU A 852 2.39 -23.17 -12.69
N ASP A 853 3.01 -24.36 -12.80
CA ASP A 853 3.02 -25.13 -14.06
C ASP A 853 1.69 -25.86 -14.31
N SER A 854 0.80 -25.91 -13.31
CA SER A 854 -0.50 -26.57 -13.43
C SER A 854 -1.49 -25.71 -14.23
N LYS A 855 -2.53 -26.35 -14.77
CA LYS A 855 -3.67 -25.63 -15.36
C LYS A 855 -4.28 -24.70 -14.30
N VAL A 856 -4.47 -23.43 -14.65
CA VAL A 856 -5.06 -22.40 -13.77
C VAL A 856 -6.45 -22.01 -14.25
N GLY A 857 -7.40 -21.89 -13.33
CA GLY A 857 -8.79 -21.53 -13.63
C GLY A 857 -9.11 -20.08 -13.23
N PHE A 858 -9.01 -19.14 -14.19
CA PHE A 858 -9.25 -17.70 -13.94
C PHE A 858 -10.73 -17.30 -13.89
N PHE A 859 -11.66 -18.18 -14.23
CA PHE A 859 -13.09 -17.89 -14.21
C PHE A 859 -13.76 -18.43 -12.95
N THR A 860 -14.69 -17.65 -12.41
CA THR A 860 -15.64 -18.11 -11.40
C THR A 860 -16.66 -19.07 -12.03
N SER A 861 -17.58 -19.64 -11.24
CA SER A 861 -18.66 -20.46 -11.77
C SER A 861 -19.75 -19.69 -12.54
N TYR A 862 -19.63 -18.37 -12.68
CA TYR A 862 -20.66 -17.56 -13.35
C TYR A 862 -20.61 -17.76 -14.86
N ALA A 863 -21.69 -18.32 -15.41
CA ALA A 863 -21.93 -18.45 -16.85
C ALA A 863 -23.43 -18.25 -17.13
N LYS A 864 -23.81 -17.04 -17.58
CA LYS A 864 -25.19 -16.69 -17.94
C LYS A 864 -25.20 -15.88 -19.23
N ASP A 865 -26.05 -16.26 -20.18
CA ASP A 865 -26.21 -15.56 -21.47
C ASP A 865 -24.89 -15.31 -22.23
N GLY A 866 -23.97 -16.27 -22.18
CA GLY A 866 -22.64 -16.16 -22.79
C GLY A 866 -21.67 -15.18 -22.09
N ARG A 867 -22.03 -14.66 -20.90
CA ARG A 867 -21.18 -13.82 -20.06
C ARG A 867 -20.49 -14.63 -18.98
N PHE A 868 -19.24 -14.28 -18.72
CA PHE A 868 -18.37 -14.93 -17.75
C PHE A 868 -17.78 -13.89 -16.80
N ILE A 869 -17.34 -14.32 -15.61
CA ILE A 869 -16.68 -13.46 -14.63
C ILE A 869 -15.37 -14.11 -14.21
N SER A 870 -14.28 -13.35 -14.28
CA SER A 870 -12.93 -13.78 -13.89
C SER A 870 -12.48 -13.20 -12.55
N PHE A 871 -11.45 -13.78 -11.91
CA PHE A 871 -10.94 -13.32 -10.62
C PHE A 871 -9.41 -13.46 -10.49
N TYR A 872 -8.79 -12.58 -9.68
CA TYR A 872 -7.34 -12.35 -9.68
C TYR A 872 -6.79 -11.96 -8.29
N GLY A 873 -5.47 -11.98 -8.14
CA GLY A 873 -4.78 -11.52 -6.94
C GLY A 873 -5.03 -12.40 -5.72
N ASP A 874 -5.18 -11.78 -4.55
CA ASP A 874 -5.49 -12.51 -3.31
C ASP A 874 -6.84 -13.23 -3.34
N ASN A 875 -7.73 -12.94 -4.31
CA ASN A 875 -8.92 -13.74 -4.53
C ASN A 875 -8.63 -15.11 -5.16
N HIS A 876 -7.44 -15.31 -5.72
CA HIS A 876 -7.05 -16.55 -6.38
C HIS A 876 -6.03 -17.32 -5.52
N PRO A 877 -6.31 -18.57 -5.10
CA PRO A 877 -5.49 -19.29 -4.13
C PRO A 877 -4.04 -19.48 -4.58
N THR A 878 -3.81 -19.78 -5.86
CA THR A 878 -2.45 -19.93 -6.45
C THR A 878 -1.59 -18.66 -6.36
N TYR A 879 -2.21 -17.46 -6.39
CA TYR A 879 -1.50 -16.17 -6.48
C TYR A 879 -1.59 -15.35 -5.19
N ALA A 880 -2.23 -15.86 -4.15
CA ALA A 880 -2.43 -15.13 -2.91
C ALA A 880 -1.12 -14.93 -2.12
N GLY A 881 -1.00 -13.78 -1.46
CA GLY A 881 -0.07 -13.57 -0.35
C GLY A 881 1.11 -12.62 -0.60
N ASN A 882 1.42 -12.23 -1.84
CA ASN A 882 2.40 -11.16 -2.10
C ASN A 882 2.06 -10.34 -3.35
N VAL A 883 2.66 -9.16 -3.46
CA VAL A 883 2.36 -8.16 -4.51
C VAL A 883 2.69 -8.70 -5.90
N VAL A 884 3.87 -9.30 -6.09
CA VAL A 884 4.33 -9.79 -7.40
C VAL A 884 3.48 -10.96 -7.91
N LYS A 885 3.03 -11.87 -7.05
CA LYS A 885 2.10 -12.94 -7.42
C LYS A 885 0.73 -12.40 -7.80
N ALA A 886 0.24 -11.37 -7.09
CA ALA A 886 -1.00 -10.72 -7.47
C ALA A 886 -0.90 -10.06 -8.86
N MET A 887 0.24 -9.45 -9.20
CA MET A 887 0.50 -8.93 -10.55
C MET A 887 0.65 -10.05 -11.58
N ALA A 888 1.29 -11.17 -11.23
CA ALA A 888 1.42 -12.35 -12.08
C ALA A 888 0.06 -12.94 -12.46
N SER A 889 -0.89 -13.00 -11.53
CA SER A 889 -2.25 -13.46 -11.85
C SER A 889 -2.89 -12.66 -12.99
N ALA A 890 -2.62 -11.35 -13.07
CA ALA A 890 -3.12 -10.50 -14.13
C ALA A 890 -2.37 -10.72 -15.45
N LYS A 891 -1.04 -10.88 -15.42
CA LYS A 891 -0.22 -11.24 -16.58
C LYS A 891 -0.65 -12.59 -17.18
N ASP A 892 -0.95 -13.57 -16.34
CA ASP A 892 -1.28 -14.92 -16.80
C ASP A 892 -2.73 -15.00 -17.28
N GLY A 893 -3.65 -14.33 -16.59
CA GLY A 893 -5.09 -14.46 -16.86
C GLY A 893 -5.68 -13.47 -17.87
N TYR A 894 -5.06 -12.32 -18.17
CA TYR A 894 -5.65 -11.34 -19.11
C TYR A 894 -5.91 -11.93 -20.50
N SER A 895 -5.05 -12.86 -20.92
CA SER A 895 -5.13 -13.47 -22.25
C SER A 895 -6.37 -14.35 -22.41
N GLU A 896 -6.84 -14.96 -21.32
CA GLU A 896 -8.07 -15.75 -21.30
C GLU A 896 -9.31 -14.85 -21.42
N VAL A 897 -9.29 -13.62 -20.88
CA VAL A 897 -10.33 -12.62 -21.13
C VAL A 897 -10.30 -12.16 -22.59
N ALA A 898 -9.12 -11.88 -23.13
CA ALA A 898 -8.98 -11.50 -24.55
C ALA A 898 -9.47 -12.62 -25.49
N ARG A 899 -9.28 -13.89 -25.10
CA ARG A 899 -9.72 -15.07 -25.86
C ARG A 899 -11.22 -15.12 -26.10
N LEU A 900 -12.04 -14.61 -25.16
CA LEU A 900 -13.50 -14.53 -25.30
C LEU A 900 -13.92 -13.76 -26.56
N TYR A 901 -13.16 -12.74 -26.95
CA TYR A 901 -13.49 -11.82 -28.05
C TYR A 901 -12.54 -11.93 -29.24
N ALA A 902 -11.62 -12.90 -29.23
CA ALA A 902 -10.54 -12.98 -30.22
C ALA A 902 -11.05 -13.08 -31.67
N LYS A 903 -12.12 -13.85 -31.92
CA LYS A 903 -12.74 -13.99 -33.25
C LYS A 903 -13.29 -12.65 -33.77
N GLU A 904 -13.90 -11.85 -32.89
CA GLU A 904 -14.44 -10.54 -33.23
C GLU A 904 -13.34 -9.52 -33.47
N VAL A 905 -12.35 -9.46 -32.57
CA VAL A 905 -11.20 -8.54 -32.69
C VAL A 905 -10.42 -8.81 -33.97
N ALA A 906 -10.21 -10.08 -34.33
CA ALA A 906 -9.53 -10.47 -35.57
C ALA A 906 -10.29 -10.06 -36.84
N SER A 907 -11.61 -9.82 -36.76
CA SER A 907 -12.43 -9.38 -37.89
C SER A 907 -12.42 -7.85 -38.10
N LEU A 908 -11.87 -7.08 -37.17
CA LEU A 908 -11.82 -5.62 -37.26
C LEU A 908 -10.74 -5.15 -38.23
N ASP A 909 -11.11 -4.24 -39.12
CA ASP A 909 -10.15 -3.43 -39.87
C ASP A 909 -9.76 -2.20 -39.03
N PHE A 910 -8.50 -2.18 -38.56
CA PHE A 910 -7.94 -1.05 -37.81
C PHE A 910 -7.45 0.10 -38.72
N ASP A 911 -7.45 -0.09 -40.04
CA ASP A 911 -7.17 0.94 -41.03
C ASP A 911 -8.44 1.69 -41.49
N ASP A 912 -9.64 1.19 -41.17
CA ASP A 912 -10.91 1.92 -41.35
C ASP A 912 -11.07 3.01 -40.26
N GLU A 913 -10.66 4.23 -40.60
CA GLU A 913 -10.70 5.38 -39.69
C GLU A 913 -12.12 5.76 -39.26
N VAL A 914 -13.12 5.58 -40.14
CA VAL A 914 -14.51 5.96 -39.84
C VAL A 914 -15.10 4.97 -38.85
N ALA A 915 -14.90 3.67 -39.07
CA ALA A 915 -15.35 2.64 -38.14
C ALA A 915 -14.66 2.76 -36.78
N GLN A 916 -13.34 3.05 -36.75
CA GLN A 916 -12.62 3.26 -35.49
C GLN A 916 -13.12 4.50 -34.76
N ALA A 917 -13.30 5.64 -35.45
CA ALA A 917 -13.82 6.86 -34.83
C ALA A 917 -15.19 6.63 -34.20
N ARG A 918 -16.06 5.85 -34.86
CA ARG A 918 -17.37 5.48 -34.32
C ARG A 918 -17.25 4.64 -33.04
N ARG A 919 -16.32 3.68 -32.99
CA ARG A 919 -16.06 2.91 -31.76
C ARG A 919 -15.56 3.81 -30.63
N GLU A 920 -14.65 4.74 -30.91
CA GLU A 920 -14.15 5.70 -29.90
C GLU A 920 -15.27 6.62 -29.39
N GLU A 921 -16.18 7.07 -30.25
CA GLU A 921 -17.36 7.85 -29.85
C GLU A 921 -18.27 7.06 -28.89
N LEU A 922 -18.51 5.77 -29.18
CA LEU A 922 -19.28 4.89 -28.30
C LEU A 922 -18.60 4.69 -26.95
N ARG A 923 -17.28 4.54 -26.93
CA ARG A 923 -16.50 4.45 -25.69
C ARG A 923 -16.60 5.73 -24.87
N ALA A 924 -16.44 6.89 -25.50
CA ALA A 924 -16.57 8.18 -24.84
C ALA A 924 -17.98 8.38 -24.26
N ALA A 925 -19.02 8.00 -25.01
CA ALA A 925 -20.40 8.02 -24.54
C ALA A 925 -20.62 7.06 -23.35
N HIS A 926 -20.04 5.87 -23.38
CA HIS A 926 -20.07 4.93 -22.26
C HIS A 926 -19.40 5.53 -21.02
N PHE A 927 -18.21 6.11 -21.14
CA PHE A 927 -17.54 6.76 -20.01
C PHE A 927 -18.30 7.97 -19.48
N ALA A 928 -18.89 8.80 -20.34
CA ALA A 928 -19.75 9.91 -19.90
C ALA A 928 -20.98 9.42 -19.12
N LYS A 929 -21.59 8.29 -19.55
CA LYS A 929 -22.67 7.62 -18.82
C LYS A 929 -22.22 7.16 -17.43
N LEU A 930 -21.02 6.58 -17.31
CA LEU A 930 -20.46 6.14 -16.03
C LEU A 930 -20.09 7.34 -15.12
N ASP A 931 -19.45 8.38 -15.66
CA ASP A 931 -19.13 9.61 -14.94
C ASP A 931 -20.41 10.24 -14.34
N ALA A 932 -21.50 10.30 -15.12
CA ALA A 932 -22.79 10.79 -14.63
C ALA A 932 -23.44 9.88 -13.57
N ALA A 933 -23.18 8.57 -13.63
CA ALA A 933 -23.74 7.57 -12.72
C ALA A 933 -23.05 7.56 -11.34
N PHE A 934 -21.71 7.68 -11.32
CA PHE A 934 -20.90 7.40 -10.14
C PHE A 934 -20.24 8.62 -9.50
N ASN A 935 -20.08 9.75 -10.20
CA ASN A 935 -19.47 10.92 -9.59
C ASN A 935 -20.49 11.66 -8.70
N ALA A 936 -20.17 11.80 -7.43
CA ALA A 936 -21.05 12.42 -6.44
C ALA A 936 -20.69 13.90 -6.22
N THR A 937 -21.69 14.77 -6.20
CA THR A 937 -21.52 16.21 -5.96
C THR A 937 -22.51 16.74 -4.94
N VAL A 938 -22.07 17.71 -4.14
CA VAL A 938 -22.94 18.38 -3.14
C VAL A 938 -23.94 19.28 -3.87
N VAL A 939 -25.22 19.20 -3.49
CA VAL A 939 -26.30 20.04 -4.03
C VAL A 939 -26.63 21.17 -3.05
N SER A 940 -26.78 20.84 -1.76
CA SER A 940 -27.03 21.82 -0.71
C SER A 940 -26.57 21.31 0.65
N VAL A 941 -26.32 22.26 1.55
CA VAL A 941 -26.08 22.02 2.98
C VAL A 941 -27.04 22.91 3.75
N THR A 942 -27.81 22.36 4.69
CA THR A 942 -28.87 23.09 5.42
C THR A 942 -28.79 22.81 6.92
N ARG A 943 -28.79 23.85 7.75
CA ARG A 943 -28.86 23.75 9.21
C ARG A 943 -30.27 23.33 9.61
N LEU A 944 -30.44 22.16 10.23
CA LEU A 944 -31.73 21.71 10.76
C LEU A 944 -31.91 22.11 12.23
N THR A 945 -30.83 22.03 13.01
CA THR A 945 -30.77 22.42 14.43
C THR A 945 -29.42 23.06 14.72
N PRO A 946 -29.15 23.61 15.91
CA PRO A 946 -27.85 24.17 16.25
C PRO A 946 -26.66 23.19 16.12
N THR A 947 -26.91 21.88 16.04
CA THR A 947 -25.87 20.83 15.96
C THR A 947 -26.10 19.82 14.83
N ILE A 948 -27.13 20.01 14.00
CA ILE A 948 -27.49 19.07 12.94
C ILE A 948 -27.56 19.79 11.60
N VAL A 949 -26.89 19.21 10.59
CA VAL A 949 -26.98 19.64 9.20
C VAL A 949 -27.50 18.52 8.31
N GLU A 950 -28.25 18.89 7.29
CA GLU A 950 -28.58 18.05 6.15
C GLU A 950 -27.61 18.35 5.01
N VAL A 951 -26.96 17.33 4.47
CA VAL A 951 -26.16 17.41 3.25
C VAL A 951 -26.89 16.64 2.16
N VAL A 952 -27.33 17.35 1.12
CA VAL A 952 -27.95 16.77 -0.06
C VAL A 952 -26.88 16.56 -1.12
N VAL A 953 -26.75 15.33 -1.60
CA VAL A 953 -25.75 14.92 -2.59
C VAL A 953 -26.47 14.40 -3.82
N LYS A 954 -26.00 14.79 -5.01
CA LYS A 954 -26.36 14.14 -6.27
C LYS A 954 -25.45 12.94 -6.47
N ALA A 955 -26.00 11.74 -6.32
CA ALA A 955 -25.29 10.47 -6.47
C ALA A 955 -26.27 9.42 -7.03
N PRO A 956 -26.49 9.38 -8.36
CA PRO A 956 -27.62 8.65 -8.95
C PRO A 956 -27.67 7.16 -8.62
N PHE A 957 -26.55 6.43 -8.78
CA PHE A 957 -26.52 4.99 -8.48
C PHE A 957 -26.64 4.68 -6.99
N ALA A 958 -25.98 5.47 -6.14
CA ALA A 958 -26.09 5.35 -4.69
C ALA A 958 -27.54 5.57 -4.22
N ALA A 959 -28.25 6.52 -4.82
CA ALA A 959 -29.66 6.84 -4.53
C ALA A 959 -30.64 5.80 -5.09
N SER A 960 -30.41 5.27 -6.31
CA SER A 960 -31.29 4.26 -6.91
C SER A 960 -31.31 2.96 -6.12
N HIS A 961 -30.15 2.56 -5.59
CA HIS A 961 -29.95 1.34 -4.80
C HIS A 961 -30.31 1.48 -3.32
N PHE A 962 -30.64 2.68 -2.85
CA PHE A 962 -31.00 2.88 -1.46
C PHE A 962 -32.21 2.06 -1.05
N GLN A 963 -32.07 1.36 0.08
CA GLN A 963 -33.15 0.78 0.86
C GLN A 963 -33.10 1.31 2.30
N PRO A 964 -34.24 1.48 2.98
CA PRO A 964 -34.30 2.01 4.34
C PRO A 964 -33.35 1.27 5.29
N GLY A 965 -32.70 2.02 6.19
CA GLY A 965 -31.74 1.49 7.17
C GLY A 965 -30.30 1.40 6.68
N GLN A 966 -30.05 1.42 5.37
CA GLN A 966 -28.69 1.39 4.82
C GLN A 966 -27.97 2.74 5.01
N PHE A 967 -26.65 2.67 5.06
CA PHE A 967 -25.80 3.83 5.28
C PHE A 967 -24.68 3.95 4.22
N TYR A 968 -24.03 5.11 4.23
CA TYR A 968 -23.07 5.57 3.24
C TYR A 968 -21.83 6.14 3.93
N ARG A 969 -20.69 6.12 3.24
CA ARG A 969 -19.46 6.80 3.66
C ARG A 969 -19.32 8.13 2.93
N LEU A 970 -19.44 9.25 3.64
CA LEU A 970 -19.22 10.60 3.09
C LEU A 970 -17.80 11.10 3.42
N GLN A 971 -17.08 11.59 2.41
CA GLN A 971 -15.74 12.18 2.54
C GLN A 971 -15.49 13.28 1.48
N ASN A 972 -14.63 14.26 1.79
CA ASN A 972 -14.03 15.14 0.79
C ASN A 972 -12.70 14.59 0.24
N PHE A 973 -12.22 15.17 -0.86
CA PHE A 973 -10.93 14.85 -1.46
C PHE A 973 -9.80 15.65 -0.80
N GLU A 974 -8.71 14.99 -0.45
CA GLU A 974 -7.54 15.62 0.20
C GLU A 974 -6.91 16.67 -0.72
N ARG A 975 -6.81 16.38 -2.03
CA ARG A 975 -6.24 17.30 -3.01
C ARG A 975 -7.00 18.62 -3.12
N ASN A 976 -8.30 18.59 -2.83
CA ASN A 976 -9.21 19.72 -2.94
C ASN A 976 -9.53 20.36 -1.57
N ALA A 977 -9.08 19.75 -0.47
CA ALA A 977 -9.41 20.22 0.88
C ALA A 977 -8.74 21.58 1.19
N PRO A 978 -9.46 22.53 1.82
CA PRO A 978 -8.91 23.83 2.16
C PRO A 978 -7.83 23.69 3.24
N VAL A 979 -6.83 24.58 3.19
CA VAL A 979 -5.75 24.67 4.18
C VAL A 979 -5.89 25.96 4.98
N VAL A 980 -5.99 25.85 6.31
CA VAL A 980 -6.12 26.98 7.25
C VAL A 980 -5.05 26.86 8.32
N ASP A 981 -4.22 27.91 8.48
CA ASP A 981 -3.14 27.93 9.47
C ASP A 981 -2.19 26.71 9.39
N GLY A 982 -1.89 26.29 8.15
CA GLY A 982 -1.07 25.11 7.87
C GLY A 982 -1.76 23.76 8.11
N MET A 983 -3.05 23.74 8.47
CA MET A 983 -3.83 22.53 8.67
C MET A 983 -4.74 22.26 7.48
N ARG A 984 -4.69 21.06 6.94
CA ARG A 984 -5.58 20.61 5.86
C ARG A 984 -6.89 20.10 6.43
N LEU A 985 -8.01 20.65 5.98
CA LEU A 985 -9.35 20.32 6.47
C LEU A 985 -9.94 19.13 5.71
N THR A 986 -9.22 18.01 5.72
CA THR A 986 -9.69 16.74 5.17
C THR A 986 -10.59 16.03 6.17
N MET A 987 -11.69 15.47 5.67
CA MET A 987 -12.64 14.67 6.44
C MET A 987 -12.21 13.22 6.52
N GLU A 988 -12.33 12.62 7.70
CA GLU A 988 -12.35 11.16 7.88
C GLU A 988 -13.63 10.57 7.26
N GLY A 989 -13.67 9.23 7.11
CA GLY A 989 -14.84 8.53 6.60
C GLY A 989 -16.03 8.62 7.55
N LEU A 990 -17.07 9.37 7.18
CA LEU A 990 -18.28 9.48 8.01
C LEU A 990 -19.33 8.46 7.60
N ALA A 991 -19.73 7.58 8.52
CA ALA A 991 -20.86 6.68 8.33
C ALA A 991 -22.16 7.46 8.55
N LEU A 992 -22.89 7.71 7.47
CA LEU A 992 -24.12 8.48 7.48
C LEU A 992 -25.25 7.65 6.91
N THR A 993 -26.39 7.63 7.59
CA THR A 993 -27.58 6.94 7.06
C THR A 993 -28.20 7.77 5.95
N GLY A 994 -28.70 7.11 4.90
CA GLY A 994 -29.56 7.77 3.92
C GLY A 994 -30.87 8.17 4.58
N ALA A 995 -31.14 9.47 4.67
CA ALA A 995 -32.34 9.99 5.32
C ALA A 995 -33.54 9.92 4.37
N TRP A 996 -33.33 10.28 3.10
CA TRP A 996 -34.31 10.13 2.03
C TRP A 996 -33.60 10.12 0.67
N VAL A 997 -34.31 9.67 -0.36
CA VAL A 997 -33.84 9.70 -1.75
C VAL A 997 -34.93 10.21 -2.71
N ASP A 998 -34.51 10.93 -3.74
CA ASP A 998 -35.26 11.18 -4.97
C ASP A 998 -34.57 10.38 -6.08
N LYS A 999 -35.10 9.19 -6.38
CA LYS A 999 -34.47 8.25 -7.32
C LYS A 999 -34.46 8.79 -8.76
N GLU A 1000 -35.46 9.60 -9.15
CA GLU A 1000 -35.54 10.17 -10.49
C GLU A 1000 -34.48 11.24 -10.72
N LYS A 1001 -34.26 12.11 -9.73
CA LYS A 1001 -33.21 13.15 -9.81
C LYS A 1001 -31.83 12.67 -9.37
N GLY A 1002 -31.75 11.47 -8.80
CA GLY A 1002 -30.51 10.91 -8.26
C GLY A 1002 -30.02 11.67 -7.02
N LEU A 1003 -30.93 12.17 -6.19
CA LEU A 1003 -30.59 12.94 -4.98
C LEU A 1003 -30.72 12.08 -3.73
N MET A 1004 -29.83 12.33 -2.78
CA MET A 1004 -29.85 11.72 -1.45
C MET A 1004 -29.64 12.77 -0.38
N GLY A 1005 -30.52 12.79 0.62
CA GLY A 1005 -30.30 13.53 1.86
C GLY A 1005 -29.56 12.68 2.89
N THR A 1006 -28.51 13.24 3.49
CA THR A 1006 -27.85 12.67 4.66
C THR A 1006 -27.96 13.65 5.82
N ILE A 1007 -28.22 13.15 7.03
CA ILE A 1007 -28.32 13.99 8.22
C ILE A 1007 -27.11 13.73 9.11
N VAL A 1008 -26.40 14.81 9.45
CA VAL A 1008 -25.12 14.79 10.17
C VAL A 1008 -25.29 15.47 11.51
N LEU A 1009 -24.91 14.78 12.59
CA LEU A 1009 -24.74 15.37 13.92
C LEU A 1009 -23.30 15.84 14.09
N GLU A 1010 -23.13 17.11 14.41
CA GLU A 1010 -21.83 17.75 14.62
C GLU A 1010 -21.26 17.39 16.00
N MET A 1011 -20.48 16.31 16.08
CA MET A 1011 -19.85 15.85 17.33
C MET A 1011 -18.32 15.91 17.33
N GLY A 1012 -17.70 16.00 16.16
CA GLY A 1012 -16.25 16.05 16.00
C GLY A 1012 -15.81 16.75 14.73
N SER A 1013 -14.49 16.84 14.53
CA SER A 1013 -13.88 17.64 13.46
C SER A 1013 -14.45 17.31 12.07
N SER A 1014 -14.43 16.05 11.67
CA SER A 1014 -14.91 15.58 10.37
C SER A 1014 -16.40 15.88 10.15
N SER A 1015 -17.26 15.63 11.14
CA SER A 1015 -18.71 15.91 11.04
C SER A 1015 -19.05 17.39 10.94
N ARG A 1016 -18.27 18.27 11.59
CA ARG A 1016 -18.44 19.72 11.51
C ARG A 1016 -17.96 20.30 10.20
N LEU A 1017 -16.98 19.66 9.56
CA LEU A 1017 -16.54 20.06 8.22
C LEU A 1017 -17.63 19.85 7.16
N CYS A 1018 -18.65 19.02 7.40
CA CYS A 1018 -19.82 18.91 6.51
C CYS A 1018 -20.52 20.26 6.31
N SER A 1019 -20.55 21.15 7.31
CA SER A 1019 -21.15 22.48 7.15
C SER A 1019 -20.35 23.44 6.28
N ALA A 1020 -19.09 23.09 5.97
CA ALA A 1020 -18.20 23.87 5.11
C ALA A 1020 -18.22 23.42 3.64
N LEU A 1021 -18.87 22.29 3.34
CA LEU A 1021 -19.04 21.80 1.97
C LEU A 1021 -19.87 22.76 1.12
N THR A 1022 -19.60 22.78 -0.18
CA THR A 1022 -20.16 23.78 -1.10
C THR A 1022 -20.96 23.16 -2.24
N PRO A 1023 -22.09 23.75 -2.68
CA PRO A 1023 -22.80 23.27 -3.86
C PRO A 1023 -21.87 23.17 -5.08
N GLY A 1024 -21.93 22.04 -5.79
CA GLY A 1024 -21.05 21.69 -6.90
C GLY A 1024 -19.73 21.01 -6.51
N GLU A 1025 -19.37 20.99 -5.22
CA GLU A 1025 -18.16 20.31 -4.74
C GLU A 1025 -18.24 18.81 -4.93
N SER A 1026 -17.18 18.22 -5.49
CA SER A 1026 -17.06 16.77 -5.61
C SER A 1026 -16.74 16.15 -4.27
N VAL A 1027 -17.50 15.10 -3.92
CA VAL A 1027 -17.34 14.34 -2.68
C VAL A 1027 -17.37 12.84 -3.01
N VAL A 1028 -16.90 12.03 -2.08
CA VAL A 1028 -17.14 10.59 -2.11
C VAL A 1028 -18.38 10.28 -1.29
N LEU A 1029 -19.34 9.57 -1.88
CA LEU A 1029 -20.47 8.98 -1.19
C LEU A 1029 -20.52 7.47 -1.48
N MET A 1030 -19.72 6.70 -0.74
CA MET A 1030 -19.66 5.26 -0.95
C MET A 1030 -20.85 4.57 -0.31
N GLY A 1031 -21.62 3.82 -1.09
CA GLY A 1031 -22.74 3.03 -0.60
C GLY A 1031 -23.82 2.81 -1.68
N PRO A 1032 -24.91 2.11 -1.34
CA PRO A 1032 -25.25 1.67 0.02
C PRO A 1032 -24.31 0.59 0.57
N THR A 1033 -24.17 0.60 1.90
CA THR A 1033 -23.57 -0.47 2.68
C THR A 1033 -24.43 -0.76 3.92
N GLY A 1034 -24.05 -1.74 4.73
CA GLY A 1034 -24.95 -2.36 5.69
C GLY A 1034 -26.01 -3.24 5.01
N ALA A 1035 -26.98 -3.68 5.80
CA ALA A 1035 -28.13 -4.45 5.34
C ALA A 1035 -29.37 -3.53 5.29
N PRO A 1036 -30.32 -3.73 4.36
CA PRO A 1036 -31.64 -3.10 4.48
C PRO A 1036 -32.30 -3.49 5.80
N THR A 1037 -32.99 -2.56 6.45
CA THR A 1037 -33.83 -2.90 7.61
C THR A 1037 -34.93 -3.85 7.16
N GLU A 1038 -35.15 -4.92 7.92
CA GLU A 1038 -36.27 -5.83 7.67
C GLU A 1038 -37.60 -5.12 7.93
N ILE A 1039 -38.40 -4.98 6.87
CA ILE A 1039 -39.72 -4.35 6.91
C ILE A 1039 -40.78 -5.45 7.03
N ALA A 1040 -41.44 -5.52 8.18
CA ALA A 1040 -42.54 -6.46 8.41
C ALA A 1040 -43.82 -6.05 7.67
N HIS A 1041 -44.78 -6.98 7.57
CA HIS A 1041 -46.08 -6.77 6.93
C HIS A 1041 -47.23 -6.97 7.91
N ASN A 1042 -48.16 -6.01 7.96
CA ASN A 1042 -49.36 -6.06 8.80
C ASN A 1042 -49.10 -6.28 10.32
N GLU A 1043 -47.92 -5.89 10.82
CA GLU A 1043 -47.56 -5.92 12.24
C GLU A 1043 -47.88 -4.59 12.94
N THR A 1044 -47.95 -4.60 14.27
CA THR A 1044 -47.86 -3.37 15.07
C THR A 1044 -46.41 -3.15 15.50
N VAL A 1045 -45.81 -2.06 15.04
CA VAL A 1045 -44.39 -1.76 15.23
C VAL A 1045 -44.21 -0.49 16.05
N VAL A 1046 -43.34 -0.56 17.05
CA VAL A 1046 -42.88 0.59 17.83
C VAL A 1046 -41.52 1.04 17.34
N LEU A 1047 -41.42 2.32 16.96
CA LEU A 1047 -40.16 2.98 16.63
C LEU A 1047 -39.72 3.84 17.81
N VAL A 1048 -38.47 3.69 18.24
CA VAL A 1048 -37.90 4.43 19.37
C VAL A 1048 -36.68 5.20 18.90
N GLY A 1049 -36.85 6.50 18.66
CA GLY A 1049 -35.81 7.37 18.11
C GLY A 1049 -35.24 8.33 19.15
N GLY A 1050 -33.92 8.47 19.19
CA GLY A 1050 -33.24 9.37 20.13
C GLY A 1050 -32.27 10.29 19.44
N GLY A 1051 -32.52 11.60 19.52
CA GLY A 1051 -31.70 12.63 18.87
C GLY A 1051 -31.56 12.36 17.38
N LEU A 1052 -30.32 12.17 16.91
CA LEU A 1052 -30.02 11.83 15.51
C LEU A 1052 -30.69 10.52 15.05
N GLY A 1053 -30.97 9.57 15.96
CA GLY A 1053 -31.60 8.29 15.57
C GLY A 1053 -32.96 8.45 14.89
N ASN A 1054 -33.67 9.56 15.14
CA ASN A 1054 -34.91 9.90 14.44
C ASN A 1054 -34.70 10.10 12.92
N ALA A 1055 -33.49 10.50 12.48
CA ALA A 1055 -33.15 10.70 11.07
C ALA A 1055 -33.24 9.43 10.22
N VAL A 1056 -33.01 8.28 10.83
CA VAL A 1056 -33.07 6.97 10.17
C VAL A 1056 -34.51 6.46 10.15
N LEU A 1057 -35.17 6.59 11.30
CA LEU A 1057 -36.43 5.96 11.59
C LEU A 1057 -37.61 6.49 10.75
N PHE A 1058 -37.61 7.75 10.30
CA PHE A 1058 -38.74 8.22 9.48
C PHE A 1058 -38.79 7.54 8.10
N SER A 1059 -37.64 7.16 7.52
CA SER A 1059 -37.60 6.38 6.28
C SER A 1059 -38.15 4.96 6.49
N ILE A 1060 -37.80 4.33 7.61
CA ILE A 1060 -38.30 3.02 8.04
C ILE A 1060 -39.80 3.09 8.33
N ALA A 1061 -40.26 4.13 9.04
CA ALA A 1061 -41.67 4.35 9.39
C ALA A 1061 -42.55 4.40 8.14
N ARG A 1062 -42.11 5.18 7.13
CA ARG A 1062 -42.80 5.28 5.84
C ARG A 1062 -42.91 3.91 5.14
N SER A 1063 -41.84 3.13 5.15
CA SER A 1063 -41.84 1.79 4.54
C SER A 1063 -42.73 0.79 5.30
N LEU A 1064 -42.73 0.84 6.63
CA LEU A 1064 -43.64 0.03 7.47
C LEU A 1064 -45.11 0.38 7.20
N LYS A 1065 -45.45 1.67 7.12
CA LYS A 1065 -46.80 2.11 6.75
C LYS A 1065 -47.21 1.63 5.36
N ALA A 1066 -46.31 1.73 4.38
CA ALA A 1066 -46.56 1.23 3.03
C ALA A 1066 -46.77 -0.30 3.00
N ALA A 1067 -46.14 -1.04 3.92
CA ALA A 1067 -46.29 -2.47 4.10
C ALA A 1067 -47.55 -2.90 4.90
N GLY A 1068 -48.42 -1.95 5.27
CA GLY A 1068 -49.66 -2.21 6.01
C GLY A 1068 -49.50 -2.29 7.53
N CYS A 1069 -48.33 -1.97 8.08
CA CYS A 1069 -48.12 -1.98 9.53
C CYS A 1069 -48.78 -0.78 10.23
N ARG A 1070 -49.08 -0.96 11.52
CA ARG A 1070 -49.45 0.12 12.44
C ARG A 1070 -48.20 0.60 13.17
N VAL A 1071 -47.89 1.90 13.11
CA VAL A 1071 -46.63 2.46 13.60
C VAL A 1071 -46.86 3.43 14.75
N VAL A 1072 -46.36 3.07 15.93
CA VAL A 1072 -46.26 3.94 17.12
C VAL A 1072 -44.83 4.46 17.23
N TYR A 1073 -44.64 5.77 17.21
CA TYR A 1073 -43.31 6.38 17.17
C TYR A 1073 -43.04 7.19 18.44
N PHE A 1074 -42.03 6.80 19.20
CA PHE A 1074 -41.49 7.58 20.31
C PHE A 1074 -40.30 8.42 19.83
N ALA A 1075 -40.57 9.68 19.50
CA ALA A 1075 -39.58 10.62 18.97
C ALA A 1075 -38.97 11.42 20.12
N ALA A 1076 -37.82 10.95 20.63
CA ALA A 1076 -37.16 11.54 21.79
C ALA A 1076 -36.00 12.46 21.40
N TYR A 1077 -35.96 13.62 22.05
CA TYR A 1077 -34.93 14.65 21.90
C TYR A 1077 -34.48 15.16 23.27
N ARG A 1078 -33.31 15.80 23.33
CA ARG A 1078 -32.84 16.40 24.60
C ARG A 1078 -33.60 17.70 24.88
N LEU A 1079 -33.71 18.56 23.86
CA LEU A 1079 -34.47 19.81 23.89
C LEU A 1079 -35.41 19.90 22.68
N LYS A 1080 -36.44 20.72 22.78
CA LYS A 1080 -37.33 21.07 21.65
C LYS A 1080 -36.56 21.56 20.41
N SER A 1081 -35.49 22.33 20.62
CA SER A 1081 -34.62 22.86 19.56
C SER A 1081 -33.84 21.80 18.78
N ASP A 1082 -33.77 20.57 19.30
CA ASP A 1082 -33.07 19.46 18.66
C ASP A 1082 -33.99 18.64 17.76
N SER A 1083 -35.30 18.96 17.73
CA SER A 1083 -36.28 18.27 16.90
C SER A 1083 -36.27 18.79 15.46
N PHE A 1084 -36.44 17.90 14.49
CA PHE A 1084 -36.36 18.19 13.06
C PHE A 1084 -37.27 17.24 12.27
N LYS A 1085 -37.59 17.60 11.01
CA LYS A 1085 -38.34 16.76 10.05
C LYS A 1085 -39.68 16.24 10.61
N HIS A 1086 -40.45 17.13 11.26
CA HIS A 1086 -41.75 16.76 11.87
C HIS A 1086 -42.74 16.26 10.81
N ASP A 1087 -42.76 16.88 9.63
CA ASP A 1087 -43.68 16.52 8.53
C ASP A 1087 -43.42 15.08 8.06
N GLU A 1088 -42.15 14.69 7.94
CA GLU A 1088 -41.75 13.34 7.52
C GLU A 1088 -42.08 12.28 8.58
N ILE A 1089 -41.90 12.60 9.87
CA ILE A 1089 -42.25 11.70 10.97
C ILE A 1089 -43.77 11.51 11.05
N GLU A 1090 -44.55 12.60 10.93
CA GLU A 1090 -46.02 12.54 10.94
C GLU A 1090 -46.58 11.77 9.74
N ALA A 1091 -46.06 11.99 8.55
CA ALA A 1091 -46.54 11.29 7.36
C ALA A 1091 -46.34 9.76 7.43
N GLY A 1092 -45.32 9.29 8.16
CA GLY A 1092 -44.95 7.88 8.27
C GLY A 1092 -45.52 7.14 9.47
N THR A 1093 -46.44 7.71 10.25
CA THR A 1093 -46.84 7.14 11.56
C THR A 1093 -48.33 7.22 11.84
N ASP A 1094 -48.87 6.26 12.59
CA ASP A 1094 -50.25 6.28 13.09
C ASP A 1094 -50.37 7.11 14.36
N GLN A 1095 -49.36 7.02 15.24
CA GLN A 1095 -49.32 7.74 16.50
C GLN A 1095 -47.90 8.12 16.88
N ILE A 1096 -47.70 9.35 17.36
CA ILE A 1096 -46.41 9.84 17.85
C ILE A 1096 -46.51 10.24 19.31
N VAL A 1097 -45.46 9.92 20.06
CA VAL A 1097 -45.16 10.52 21.36
C VAL A 1097 -43.88 11.33 21.22
N TRP A 1098 -44.03 12.65 21.23
CA TRP A 1098 -42.91 13.58 21.22
C TRP A 1098 -42.37 13.73 22.64
N SER A 1099 -41.13 13.28 22.86
CA SER A 1099 -40.50 13.33 24.18
C SER A 1099 -39.32 14.30 24.19
N VAL A 1100 -39.24 15.13 25.22
CA VAL A 1100 -38.06 15.95 25.50
C VAL A 1100 -37.53 15.66 26.90
N ASP A 1101 -36.22 15.46 27.03
CA ASP A 1101 -35.60 15.21 28.35
C ASP A 1101 -35.82 16.41 29.29
N SER A 1102 -35.77 17.63 28.76
CA SER A 1102 -35.92 18.88 29.52
C SER A 1102 -36.36 20.05 28.64
N GLY A 1103 -36.73 21.17 29.27
CA GLY A 1103 -37.20 22.37 28.57
C GLY A 1103 -38.63 22.27 28.07
N ASP A 1104 -38.98 23.10 27.08
CA ASP A 1104 -40.34 23.19 26.55
C ASP A 1104 -40.75 21.92 25.80
N LEU A 1105 -42.04 21.58 25.89
CA LEU A 1105 -42.61 20.47 25.14
C LEU A 1105 -42.68 20.79 23.64
N ILE A 1106 -42.60 19.72 22.83
CA ILE A 1106 -42.94 19.75 21.42
C ILE A 1106 -44.46 19.62 21.34
N GLU A 1107 -45.13 20.65 20.84
CA GLU A 1107 -46.60 20.68 20.72
C GLU A 1107 -47.04 19.70 19.63
N PRO A 1108 -47.90 18.70 19.92
CA PRO A 1108 -48.40 17.79 18.91
C PRO A 1108 -49.28 18.52 17.89
N ARG A 1109 -49.07 18.26 16.60
CA ARG A 1109 -49.86 18.88 15.52
C ARG A 1109 -51.10 18.08 15.11
N ARG A 1110 -51.18 16.81 15.52
CA ARG A 1110 -52.30 15.89 15.23
C ARG A 1110 -53.00 15.49 16.53
N PRO A 1111 -54.33 15.34 16.54
CA PRO A 1111 -55.10 15.09 17.77
C PRO A 1111 -54.80 13.75 18.45
N GLN A 1112 -54.29 12.77 17.70
CA GLN A 1112 -53.92 11.44 18.23
C GLN A 1112 -52.51 11.39 18.83
N ASP A 1113 -51.69 12.42 18.64
CA ASP A 1113 -50.31 12.46 19.12
C ASP A 1113 -50.21 13.05 20.53
N ALA A 1114 -49.14 12.72 21.25
CA ALA A 1114 -48.87 13.19 22.61
C ALA A 1114 -47.53 13.89 22.74
N ALA A 1115 -47.39 14.71 23.78
CA ALA A 1115 -46.12 15.26 24.23
C ALA A 1115 -45.80 14.77 25.64
N PHE A 1116 -44.52 14.52 25.93
CA PHE A 1116 -44.05 14.07 27.22
C PHE A 1116 -42.74 14.76 27.62
N ARG A 1117 -42.60 15.09 28.91
CA ARG A 1117 -41.35 15.61 29.48
C ARG A 1117 -40.68 14.50 30.29
N GLY A 1118 -39.56 14.03 29.80
CA GLY A 1118 -38.76 12.96 30.39
C GLY A 1118 -38.07 12.14 29.31
N ASN A 1119 -37.37 11.09 29.74
CA ASN A 1119 -36.68 10.22 28.81
C ASN A 1119 -37.66 9.29 28.06
N VAL A 1120 -37.19 8.67 26.99
CA VAL A 1120 -38.02 7.85 26.11
C VAL A 1120 -38.68 6.65 26.79
N VAL A 1121 -38.00 6.00 27.75
CA VAL A 1121 -38.57 4.86 28.49
C VAL A 1121 -39.70 5.34 29.41
N GLN A 1122 -39.54 6.50 30.05
CA GLN A 1122 -40.61 7.10 30.85
C GLN A 1122 -41.82 7.47 29.98
N ALA A 1123 -41.59 7.98 28.77
CA ALA A 1123 -42.66 8.27 27.81
C ALA A 1123 -43.40 6.99 27.41
N MET A 1124 -42.68 5.90 27.14
CA MET A 1124 -43.28 4.58 26.83
C MET A 1124 -44.10 4.04 28.00
N VAL A 1125 -43.63 4.16 29.23
CA VAL A 1125 -44.38 3.74 30.44
C VAL A 1125 -45.64 4.58 30.61
N ALA A 1126 -45.53 5.91 30.51
CA ALA A 1126 -46.68 6.81 30.63
C ALA A 1126 -47.74 6.56 29.53
N TYR A 1127 -47.29 6.24 28.32
CA TYR A 1127 -48.14 5.81 27.21
C TYR A 1127 -48.86 4.49 27.54
N ALA A 1128 -48.13 3.49 28.03
CA ALA A 1128 -48.67 2.18 28.37
C ALA A 1128 -49.68 2.22 29.54
N GLU A 1129 -49.47 3.12 30.50
CA GLU A 1129 -50.36 3.35 31.64
C GLU A 1129 -51.59 4.22 31.28
N GLY A 1130 -51.71 4.69 30.03
CA GLY A 1130 -52.82 5.55 29.61
C GLY A 1130 -52.78 6.97 30.22
N LYS A 1131 -51.62 7.42 30.70
CA LYS A 1131 -51.44 8.76 31.31
C LYS A 1131 -51.34 9.87 30.25
N LEU A 1132 -51.15 9.51 28.98
CA LEU A 1132 -51.15 10.44 27.84
C LEU A 1132 -52.57 10.47 27.25
N ALA A 1133 -53.30 11.57 27.46
CA ALA A 1133 -54.72 11.70 27.11
C ALA A 1133 -54.94 11.87 25.58
N THR A 1134 -54.75 10.80 24.80
CA THR A 1134 -54.90 10.81 23.34
C THR A 1134 -56.00 9.86 22.85
N PRO A 1135 -56.87 10.29 21.90
CA PRO A 1135 -57.86 9.41 21.27
C PRO A 1135 -57.20 8.36 20.35
N GLY A 1136 -57.72 7.14 20.35
CA GLY A 1136 -57.29 6.08 19.42
C GLY A 1136 -55.96 5.40 19.74
N LEU A 1137 -55.58 5.35 21.03
CA LEU A 1137 -54.32 4.75 21.51
C LEU A 1137 -54.13 3.30 21.00
N ILE A 1138 -52.98 3.02 20.40
CA ILE A 1138 -52.57 1.66 20.02
C ILE A 1138 -51.98 0.95 21.25
N PRO A 1139 -52.60 -0.12 21.77
CA PRO A 1139 -52.08 -0.80 22.96
C PRO A 1139 -50.69 -1.37 22.72
N LEU A 1140 -49.75 -1.17 23.66
CA LEU A 1140 -48.42 -1.79 23.56
C LEU A 1140 -48.49 -3.34 23.59
N SER A 1141 -49.58 -3.91 24.11
CA SER A 1141 -49.82 -5.36 24.13
C SER A 1141 -50.11 -5.93 22.74
N GLU A 1142 -50.34 -5.08 21.74
CA GLU A 1142 -50.46 -5.46 20.33
C GLU A 1142 -49.11 -5.42 19.60
N VAL A 1143 -48.04 -4.91 20.21
CA VAL A 1143 -46.75 -4.69 19.56
C VAL A 1143 -46.01 -5.99 19.29
N ASP A 1144 -45.72 -6.23 18.02
CA ASP A 1144 -44.95 -7.38 17.53
C ASP A 1144 -43.44 -7.06 17.54
N ARG A 1145 -43.07 -5.82 17.24
CA ARG A 1145 -41.68 -5.42 17.02
C ARG A 1145 -41.34 -4.04 17.59
N ILE A 1146 -40.17 -3.92 18.18
CA ILE A 1146 -39.56 -2.65 18.61
C ILE A 1146 -38.27 -2.42 17.82
N ILE A 1147 -38.16 -1.30 17.12
CA ILE A 1147 -36.93 -0.84 16.46
C ILE A 1147 -36.41 0.40 17.19
N ALA A 1148 -35.26 0.30 17.85
CA ALA A 1148 -34.64 1.39 18.59
C ALA A 1148 -33.39 1.91 17.88
N ILE A 1149 -33.31 3.22 17.64
CA ILE A 1149 -32.14 3.86 17.03
C ILE A 1149 -31.82 5.14 17.79
N GLY A 1150 -30.58 5.26 18.27
CA GLY A 1150 -30.11 6.42 19.01
C GLY A 1150 -28.72 6.20 19.60
N SER A 1151 -28.45 6.80 20.75
CA SER A 1151 -27.21 6.52 21.48
C SER A 1151 -27.19 5.08 22.01
N ASP A 1152 -25.99 4.52 22.19
CA ASP A 1152 -25.76 3.23 22.85
C ASP A 1152 -26.48 3.15 24.21
N ARG A 1153 -26.49 4.26 24.96
CA ARG A 1153 -27.17 4.36 26.26
C ARG A 1153 -28.69 4.27 26.14
N MET A 1154 -29.27 4.92 25.13
CA MET A 1154 -30.72 4.90 24.93
C MET A 1154 -31.18 3.52 24.44
N MET A 1155 -30.49 2.95 23.45
CA MET A 1155 -30.80 1.60 22.96
C MET A 1155 -30.67 0.55 24.06
N ARG A 1156 -29.64 0.66 24.92
CA ARG A 1156 -29.51 -0.17 26.13
C ARG A 1156 -30.67 0.01 27.10
N ALA A 1157 -31.08 1.26 27.37
CA ALA A 1157 -32.19 1.52 28.28
C ALA A 1157 -33.49 0.90 27.78
N VAL A 1158 -33.75 0.98 26.48
CA VAL A 1158 -34.90 0.33 25.81
C VAL A 1158 -34.77 -1.20 25.86
N ALA A 1159 -33.57 -1.75 25.63
CA ALA A 1159 -33.28 -3.17 25.76
C ALA A 1159 -33.58 -3.70 27.17
N GLU A 1160 -33.17 -2.99 28.22
CA GLU A 1160 -33.43 -3.41 29.60
C GLU A 1160 -34.89 -3.20 30.03
N ALA A 1161 -35.52 -2.10 29.61
CA ALA A 1161 -36.87 -1.73 30.03
C ALA A 1161 -37.93 -2.75 29.58
N ARG A 1162 -37.76 -3.36 28.39
CA ARG A 1162 -38.69 -4.36 27.84
C ARG A 1162 -38.87 -5.58 28.74
N HIS A 1163 -37.82 -5.95 29.48
CA HIS A 1163 -37.79 -7.10 30.39
C HIS A 1163 -38.06 -6.70 31.85
N LYS A 1164 -38.31 -5.41 32.10
CA LYS A 1164 -38.55 -4.84 33.43
C LYS A 1164 -39.85 -4.05 33.42
N VAL A 1165 -39.76 -2.72 33.42
CA VAL A 1165 -40.89 -1.80 33.59
C VAL A 1165 -41.92 -1.84 32.47
N LEU A 1166 -41.53 -2.26 31.26
CA LEU A 1166 -42.44 -2.40 30.11
C LEU A 1166 -42.96 -3.83 29.92
N GLN A 1167 -42.39 -4.82 30.64
CA GLN A 1167 -42.76 -6.24 30.47
C GLN A 1167 -44.26 -6.52 30.58
N PRO A 1168 -45.02 -5.93 31.54
CA PRO A 1168 -46.46 -6.21 31.66
C PRO A 1168 -47.30 -5.70 30.48
N TYR A 1169 -46.74 -4.81 29.65
CA TYR A 1169 -47.45 -4.11 28.59
C TYR A 1169 -47.08 -4.58 27.20
N LEU A 1170 -46.09 -5.46 27.05
CA LEU A 1170 -45.59 -5.95 25.75
C LEU A 1170 -45.98 -7.41 25.54
N LYS A 1171 -46.07 -7.84 24.27
CA LYS A 1171 -46.20 -9.27 23.95
C LYS A 1171 -44.99 -10.05 24.49
N PRO A 1172 -45.17 -11.26 25.06
CA PRO A 1172 -44.04 -12.02 25.60
C PRO A 1172 -42.95 -12.37 24.57
N ASP A 1173 -43.33 -12.49 23.31
CA ASP A 1173 -42.50 -12.92 22.17
C ASP A 1173 -42.15 -11.79 21.19
N HIS A 1174 -42.36 -10.53 21.57
CA HIS A 1174 -42.02 -9.38 20.74
C HIS A 1174 -40.53 -9.38 20.33
N GLU A 1175 -40.24 -8.97 19.09
CA GLU A 1175 -38.86 -8.81 18.62
C GLU A 1175 -38.33 -7.40 18.89
N ALA A 1176 -37.04 -7.30 19.13
CA ALA A 1176 -36.37 -6.08 19.53
C ALA A 1176 -35.06 -5.88 18.76
N ILE A 1177 -35.00 -4.88 17.89
CA ILE A 1177 -33.85 -4.60 17.03
C ILE A 1177 -33.29 -3.22 17.34
N GLY A 1178 -31.96 -3.13 17.38
CA GLY A 1178 -31.21 -1.89 17.51
C GLY A 1178 -30.31 -1.69 16.29
N SER A 1179 -30.33 -0.49 15.73
CA SER A 1179 -29.38 -0.13 14.66
C SER A 1179 -28.07 0.36 15.28
N ILE A 1180 -27.04 -0.49 15.25
CA ILE A 1180 -25.82 -0.32 16.05
C ILE A 1180 -24.80 0.60 15.37
N ASN A 1181 -24.55 1.73 16.02
CA ASN A 1181 -23.60 2.77 15.60
C ASN A 1181 -22.16 2.48 16.05
N SER A 1182 -21.58 1.33 15.66
CA SER A 1182 -20.17 1.02 15.95
C SER A 1182 -19.19 1.96 15.22
N PRO A 1183 -17.96 2.16 15.72
CA PRO A 1183 -16.89 2.82 14.93
C PRO A 1183 -16.69 2.16 13.56
N MET A 1184 -16.46 2.94 12.50
CA MET A 1184 -16.25 2.41 11.15
C MET A 1184 -15.23 3.23 10.36
N GLN A 1185 -14.34 2.52 9.66
CA GLN A 1185 -13.30 3.16 8.83
C GLN A 1185 -13.51 2.86 7.35
N CYS A 1186 -13.44 1.59 6.94
CA CYS A 1186 -13.53 1.26 5.51
C CYS A 1186 -14.96 1.23 4.97
N MET A 1187 -15.93 0.72 5.74
CA MET A 1187 -17.33 0.50 5.33
C MET A 1187 -17.53 -0.45 4.13
N MET A 1188 -16.49 -1.20 3.77
CA MET A 1188 -16.47 -2.16 2.65
C MET A 1188 -16.90 -3.58 3.04
N LYS A 1189 -17.69 -3.73 4.11
CA LYS A 1189 -18.14 -5.01 4.71
C LYS A 1189 -17.00 -5.95 5.14
N GLU A 1190 -16.73 -5.96 6.44
CA GLU A 1190 -15.81 -6.88 7.14
C GLU A 1190 -14.30 -6.73 6.94
N ILE A 1191 -13.85 -5.90 5.99
CA ILE A 1191 -12.42 -5.79 5.63
C ILE A 1191 -11.54 -5.22 6.77
N CYS A 1192 -11.87 -4.05 7.34
CA CYS A 1192 -11.02 -3.42 8.37
C CYS A 1192 -11.29 -3.93 9.80
N ALA A 1193 -12.44 -4.57 10.04
CA ALA A 1193 -12.94 -4.96 11.36
C ALA A 1193 -13.10 -3.86 12.43
N GLN A 1194 -12.99 -2.58 12.07
CA GLN A 1194 -13.32 -1.51 13.02
C GLN A 1194 -14.81 -1.53 13.41
N CYS A 1195 -15.68 -2.03 12.53
CA CYS A 1195 -17.13 -2.17 12.76
C CYS A 1195 -17.53 -3.42 13.60
N LEU A 1196 -16.56 -4.17 14.15
CA LEU A 1196 -16.83 -5.46 14.79
C LEU A 1196 -17.50 -5.32 16.17
N GLN A 1197 -18.70 -5.85 16.31
CA GLN A 1197 -19.52 -5.81 17.53
C GLN A 1197 -19.56 -7.17 18.22
N ARG A 1198 -19.40 -7.18 19.55
CA ARG A 1198 -19.56 -8.38 20.38
C ARG A 1198 -21.04 -8.65 20.65
N HIS A 1199 -21.43 -9.90 20.46
CA HIS A 1199 -22.73 -10.44 20.83
C HIS A 1199 -22.58 -11.51 21.91
N VAL A 1200 -23.57 -11.59 22.80
CA VAL A 1200 -23.69 -12.62 23.82
C VAL A 1200 -25.11 -13.18 23.75
N ASP A 1201 -25.25 -14.48 23.52
CA ASP A 1201 -26.54 -15.14 23.58
C ASP A 1201 -27.07 -15.12 25.03
N PRO A 1202 -28.24 -14.52 25.30
CA PRO A 1202 -28.76 -14.39 26.66
C PRO A 1202 -29.17 -15.73 27.30
N ARG A 1203 -29.39 -16.79 26.50
CA ARG A 1203 -29.77 -18.13 26.97
C ARG A 1203 -28.55 -19.01 27.21
N THR A 1204 -27.60 -19.00 26.27
CA THR A 1204 -26.45 -19.93 26.31
C THR A 1204 -25.17 -19.29 26.85
N GLY A 1205 -25.09 -17.96 26.90
CA GLY A 1205 -23.86 -17.21 27.21
C GLY A 1205 -22.81 -17.27 26.10
N ARG A 1206 -23.12 -17.88 24.94
CA ARG A 1206 -22.17 -18.02 23.83
C ARG A 1206 -21.87 -16.65 23.21
N GLU A 1207 -20.59 -16.39 23.00
CA GLU A 1207 -20.13 -15.18 22.33
C GLU A 1207 -20.06 -15.36 20.81
N THR A 1208 -20.52 -14.35 20.08
CA THR A 1208 -20.38 -14.24 18.62
C THR A 1208 -19.96 -12.82 18.23
N TRP A 1209 -19.60 -12.63 16.96
CA TRP A 1209 -19.13 -11.35 16.45
C TRP A 1209 -19.90 -10.97 15.19
N VAL A 1210 -20.40 -9.74 15.15
CA VAL A 1210 -21.13 -9.19 14.00
C VAL A 1210 -20.37 -7.98 13.49
N PHE A 1211 -20.16 -7.90 12.19
CA PHE A 1211 -19.65 -6.68 11.58
C PHE A 1211 -20.83 -5.76 11.35
N SER A 1212 -20.95 -4.67 12.11
CA SER A 1212 -22.07 -3.73 11.93
C SER A 1212 -22.10 -3.12 10.55
N CYS A 1213 -20.96 -3.05 9.87
CA CYS A 1213 -20.90 -2.61 8.49
C CYS A 1213 -21.46 -3.61 7.46
N TYR A 1214 -21.62 -4.88 7.86
CA TYR A 1214 -22.33 -5.91 7.12
C TYR A 1214 -23.81 -5.95 7.52
N ASN A 1215 -24.08 -6.00 8.83
CA ASN A 1215 -25.42 -5.95 9.41
C ASN A 1215 -25.46 -5.05 10.65
N GLN A 1216 -25.99 -3.83 10.49
CA GLN A 1216 -26.12 -2.86 11.56
C GLN A 1216 -27.35 -3.10 12.44
N ASP A 1217 -28.40 -3.73 11.90
CA ASP A 1217 -29.63 -4.01 12.63
C ASP A 1217 -29.49 -5.33 13.38
N GLN A 1218 -29.31 -5.21 14.70
CA GLN A 1218 -28.93 -6.32 15.57
C GLN A 1218 -29.95 -6.49 16.70
N ARG A 1219 -30.21 -7.72 17.11
CA ARG A 1219 -31.12 -8.00 18.22
C ARG A 1219 -30.61 -7.36 19.51
N LEU A 1220 -31.44 -6.52 20.13
CA LEU A 1220 -31.06 -5.74 21.32
C LEU A 1220 -30.62 -6.62 22.48
N ASP A 1221 -31.22 -7.81 22.61
CA ASP A 1221 -30.90 -8.76 23.68
C ASP A 1221 -29.52 -9.43 23.53
N GLN A 1222 -28.93 -9.38 22.34
CA GLN A 1222 -27.63 -10.00 22.06
C GLN A 1222 -26.47 -9.00 22.13
N VAL A 1223 -26.73 -7.71 21.97
CA VAL A 1223 -25.69 -6.68 21.86
C VAL A 1223 -25.04 -6.41 23.21
N ASP A 1224 -23.72 -6.53 23.29
CA ASP A 1224 -22.96 -6.07 24.44
C ASP A 1224 -22.77 -4.53 24.38
N PHE A 1225 -23.75 -3.80 24.93
CA PHE A 1225 -23.74 -2.33 24.99
C PHE A 1225 -22.61 -1.76 25.83
N VAL A 1226 -22.13 -2.49 26.84
CA VAL A 1226 -20.97 -2.05 27.64
C VAL A 1226 -19.73 -2.09 26.77
N ASN A 1227 -19.52 -3.16 26.01
CA ASN A 1227 -18.42 -3.25 25.05
C ASN A 1227 -18.53 -2.18 23.96
N LEU A 1228 -19.73 -1.95 23.39
CA LEU A 1228 -19.93 -0.91 22.38
C LEU A 1228 -19.54 0.48 22.90
N ASN A 1229 -20.01 0.86 24.09
CA ASN A 1229 -19.68 2.14 24.72
C ASN A 1229 -18.15 2.29 24.90
N GLN A 1230 -17.50 1.24 25.38
CA GLN A 1230 -16.05 1.21 25.58
C GLN A 1230 -15.27 1.40 24.28
N ARG A 1231 -15.74 0.78 23.19
CA ARG A 1231 -15.12 0.92 21.86
C ARG A 1231 -15.30 2.31 21.27
N LEU A 1232 -16.47 2.93 21.45
CA LEU A 1232 -16.74 4.31 21.02
C LEU A 1232 -15.84 5.34 21.72
N ARG A 1233 -15.30 5.02 22.90
CA ARG A 1233 -14.35 5.88 23.62
C ARG A 1233 -12.90 5.75 23.13
N GLY A 1234 -12.61 4.90 22.15
CA GLY A 1234 -11.24 4.55 21.74
C GLY A 1234 -10.37 5.72 21.28
N ASN A 1235 -10.96 6.79 20.72
CA ASN A 1235 -10.26 7.96 20.19
C ASN A 1235 -10.63 9.29 20.87
N THR A 1236 -11.40 9.24 21.97
CA THR A 1236 -12.17 10.40 22.45
C THR A 1236 -11.30 11.61 22.86
N VAL A 1237 -10.09 11.40 23.37
CA VAL A 1237 -9.17 12.50 23.74
C VAL A 1237 -8.77 13.28 22.50
N MET A 1238 -8.34 12.56 21.45
CA MET A 1238 -7.89 13.16 20.20
C MET A 1238 -9.05 13.86 19.49
N GLU A 1239 -10.24 13.24 19.45
CA GLU A 1239 -11.44 13.82 18.82
C GLU A 1239 -11.85 15.14 19.48
N LYS A 1240 -11.95 15.19 20.81
CA LYS A 1240 -12.33 16.40 21.55
C LYS A 1240 -11.31 17.53 21.40
N VAL A 1241 -10.02 17.22 21.45
CA VAL A 1241 -8.96 18.21 21.27
C VAL A 1241 -8.91 18.71 19.82
N ALA A 1242 -9.08 17.82 18.83
CA ALA A 1242 -9.18 18.19 17.43
C ALA A 1242 -10.42 19.05 17.13
N ASP A 1243 -11.55 18.77 17.77
CA ASP A 1243 -12.78 19.55 17.66
C ASP A 1243 -12.62 20.99 18.20
N LEU A 1244 -12.00 21.13 19.39
CA LEU A 1244 -11.62 22.44 19.93
C LEU A 1244 -10.69 23.19 18.99
N TYR A 1245 -9.71 22.49 18.41
CA TYR A 1245 -8.76 23.10 17.49
C TYR A 1245 -9.42 23.53 16.18
N LEU A 1246 -10.29 22.70 15.60
CA LEU A 1246 -11.10 23.06 14.44
C LEU A 1246 -11.96 24.29 14.72
N ALA A 1247 -12.56 24.40 15.91
CA ALA A 1247 -13.37 25.56 16.27
C ALA A 1247 -12.57 26.87 16.16
N GLN A 1248 -11.28 26.86 16.51
CA GLN A 1248 -10.40 28.02 16.35
C GLN A 1248 -9.99 28.26 14.90
N LEU A 1249 -9.66 27.21 14.15
CA LEU A 1249 -9.37 27.31 12.72
C LEU A 1249 -10.54 27.95 11.96
N LEU A 1250 -11.77 27.52 12.24
CA LEU A 1250 -12.97 28.08 11.61
C LEU A 1250 -13.27 29.52 12.06
N LYS A 1251 -12.79 29.99 13.22
CA LYS A 1251 -12.86 31.42 13.58
C LYS A 1251 -11.88 32.26 12.74
N LYS A 1252 -10.71 31.71 12.42
CA LYS A 1252 -9.71 32.35 11.55
C LYS A 1252 -10.11 32.33 10.07
N ALA A 1253 -10.97 31.40 9.67
CA ALA A 1253 -11.49 31.27 8.31
C ALA A 1253 -13.04 31.32 8.29
N PRO A 1254 -13.67 32.47 8.62
CA PRO A 1254 -15.13 32.56 8.75
C PRO A 1254 -15.87 32.29 7.43
N HIS A 1255 -15.22 32.50 6.28
CA HIS A 1255 -15.76 32.16 4.95
C HIS A 1255 -16.01 30.66 4.74
N LEU A 1256 -15.45 29.80 5.59
CA LEU A 1256 -15.72 28.36 5.61
C LEU A 1256 -16.93 27.99 6.49
N LYS A 1257 -17.37 28.87 7.39
CA LYS A 1257 -18.63 28.71 8.14
C LYS A 1257 -19.78 29.24 7.29
N ARG A 1258 -20.37 28.38 6.47
CA ARG A 1258 -21.39 28.80 5.49
C ARG A 1258 -22.82 28.67 6.00
N VAL A 1259 -23.04 27.77 6.95
CA VAL A 1259 -24.36 27.35 7.45
C VAL A 1259 -24.36 27.39 8.96
#